data_AF-A0A1A7XIM4-F1
#
_entry.id   AF-A0A1A7XIM4-F1
#
_cell.length_a   1.000
_cell.length_b   1.000
_cell.length_c   1.000
_cell.angle_alpha   90.00
_cell.angle_beta   90.00
_cell.angle_gamma   90.00
#
_symmetry.space_group_name_H-M   'P 1'
#
loop_
_entity.id
_entity.type
_entity.pdbx_description
1 polymer ?
#
loop_
_entity_poly.entity_id
_entity_poly.type
_entity_poly.pdbx_seq_one_letter_code
_entity_poly.pdbx_strand_id
1 'polypeptide(L)'
;MDGGSVLAAALLCWSCGVCVVSALHRTDLVPFGALSGDLILAEGDDETSRVLTLPRPLYFYDTPFHQLYVATNGIISAQDLPMEKQYVDDGFPTDFPVVAPFLADIDTSGGRGQIYYRVTETPSVLNRVAQEVHRGFPDAKFAPTHAVVASWENVAAYEDQTQGTELSNKVNTFQAVIGYDETDSYVLFLYPEDGLNFYGTQPKELYNVKIELPARVGFSRGEVTFFIFSRSEGPFYSVTTDENSVKGLSQVGNTGIPGVWLFHTGNRHSFENIIPAAIGGVLSTLPPEGHALFPDTTTPEYGFGDYPDNTFESESQEEVDGYTLTGKDPEFQPVPAGGDSGSLQPGSPDSPSPSEGSDHQVTYNREEGEEGQYVPPHHPERRAQQLQEQKPQLPLEVVEVNPSPENDPPLAPGGHVVSVDEEDVDFDTGVIQYTTENKETCARFQQQCSQNAVCSDYATGFCCHCRPGFYGNGRQCLPDGAPQRVSGKVSGTVTVGSFPIAFDNIDLHAYIVVGDGRAYTAISQVPEPVGWALMPVSPIGELFGWLFALELPNSQAGFKTTGAEFTRHADVLFNPGNQRLSIVQTGRGLDEHNHLRVETIVNGHVPLLPPGAEVTVQPFKETYQYYPSVITSSSVREFVVVSAERGSQSYTFHLKQNITYRDCRHDNRATPETLQITMERVFVMYVKEERILRYAITNKISPVGAGSSDEELLNPCYVGNHDCDTTAQCIPLEGQAFRCQCATGYTGDGHNCYDIDECAEGLDLCGDNSQCLNLPGSHRCQCLEGFETAYDGRNCVDVDECSSSPCHINARCINDLGSFRCHCQPGFHGDGFYCALHEGRPKSQCEQHRDNLQSGGLGVGGHIPQCDSDGRYRSLQCHGSTGYCWCVDSRGQE
;
A
#
# COMPACT_ATOMS: atom_id res chain seq x y z
N MET A 1 -10.82 43.28 -95.23
CA MET A 1 -9.51 43.87 -94.90
C MET A 1 -9.64 44.47 -93.51
N ASP A 2 -8.76 44.02 -92.63
CA ASP A 2 -8.17 44.71 -91.47
C ASP A 2 -9.06 45.36 -90.40
N GLY A 3 -9.00 44.76 -89.20
CA GLY A 3 -7.93 45.06 -88.25
C GLY A 3 -8.22 46.14 -87.20
N GLY A 4 -8.05 45.80 -85.91
CA GLY A 4 -7.69 46.78 -84.87
C GLY A 4 -8.58 46.91 -83.63
N SER A 5 -8.64 45.86 -82.82
CA SER A 5 -8.37 45.82 -81.35
C SER A 5 -8.94 46.80 -80.30
N VAL A 6 -9.38 46.13 -79.22
CA VAL A 6 -9.42 46.43 -77.75
C VAL A 6 -10.53 47.28 -77.09
N LEU A 7 -10.97 46.70 -75.95
CA LEU A 7 -11.49 47.27 -74.68
C LEU A 7 -13.01 47.37 -74.50
N ALA A 8 -13.57 46.42 -73.75
CA ALA A 8 -14.51 46.67 -72.64
C ALA A 8 -14.60 45.45 -71.72
N ALA A 9 -14.36 45.68 -70.43
CA ALA A 9 -14.45 44.70 -69.35
C ALA A 9 -15.91 44.52 -68.89
N ALA A 10 -16.31 43.27 -68.60
CA ALA A 10 -17.56 42.95 -67.92
C ALA A 10 -17.29 41.89 -66.83
N LEU A 11 -17.65 42.27 -65.60
CA LEU A 11 -17.66 41.46 -64.38
C LEU A 11 -18.69 40.32 -64.51
N LEU A 12 -18.30 39.10 -64.16
CA LEU A 12 -19.18 37.93 -64.05
C LEU A 12 -19.15 37.40 -62.61
N CYS A 13 -20.35 37.30 -62.03
CA CYS A 13 -20.64 36.73 -60.71
C CYS A 13 -20.10 35.31 -60.54
N TRP A 14 -19.23 35.09 -59.57
CA TRP A 14 -18.98 33.78 -58.97
C TRP A 14 -19.46 33.79 -57.52
N SER A 15 -20.59 33.14 -57.27
CA SER A 15 -21.09 32.84 -55.93
C SER A 15 -20.25 31.71 -55.31
N CYS A 16 -19.25 32.06 -54.49
CA CYS A 16 -18.67 31.13 -53.53
C CYS A 16 -19.51 31.22 -52.24
N GLY A 17 -20.37 30.23 -52.02
CA GLY A 17 -20.95 29.99 -50.70
C GLY A 17 -19.84 29.52 -49.77
N VAL A 18 -19.37 30.40 -48.89
CA VAL A 18 -18.57 30.00 -47.73
C VAL A 18 -19.53 29.26 -46.79
N CYS A 19 -19.45 27.93 -46.74
CA CYS A 19 -20.08 27.16 -45.68
C CYS A 19 -19.36 27.49 -44.37
N VAL A 20 -19.89 28.42 -43.60
CA VAL A 20 -19.52 28.59 -42.20
C VAL A 20 -20.03 27.35 -41.48
N VAL A 21 -19.13 26.49 -41.01
CA VAL A 21 -19.51 25.36 -40.17
C VAL A 21 -19.79 25.90 -38.78
N SER A 22 -21.04 25.83 -38.33
CA SER A 22 -21.46 26.24 -36.99
C SER A 22 -21.00 25.22 -35.96
N ALA A 23 -20.50 25.69 -34.80
CA ALA A 23 -20.19 24.83 -33.65
C ALA A 23 -21.48 24.22 -33.05
N LEU A 24 -21.34 23.11 -32.32
CA LEU A 24 -22.46 22.44 -31.67
C LEU A 24 -23.03 23.29 -30.51
N HIS A 25 -24.33 23.58 -30.51
CA HIS A 25 -25.01 24.21 -29.38
C HIS A 25 -25.76 23.19 -28.51
N ARG A 26 -26.10 23.55 -27.26
CA ARG A 26 -26.88 22.66 -26.36
C ARG A 26 -28.21 22.19 -26.98
N THR A 27 -28.85 22.99 -27.83
CA THR A 27 -30.09 22.63 -28.54
C THR A 27 -29.90 21.58 -29.63
N ASP A 28 -28.65 21.35 -30.05
CA ASP A 28 -28.30 20.40 -31.10
C ASP A 28 -27.96 19.00 -30.53
N LEU A 29 -27.91 18.86 -29.20
CA LEU A 29 -27.78 17.57 -28.54
C LEU A 29 -28.98 16.67 -28.87
N VAL A 30 -28.77 15.35 -28.84
CA VAL A 30 -29.88 14.41 -28.97
C VAL A 30 -30.86 14.66 -27.81
N PRO A 31 -32.17 14.79 -28.07
CA PRO A 31 -33.14 15.09 -27.02
C PRO A 31 -32.98 14.13 -25.84
N PHE A 32 -32.82 14.68 -24.64
CA PHE A 32 -32.64 13.93 -23.39
C PHE A 32 -33.59 14.47 -22.30
N GLY A 33 -33.61 13.84 -21.13
CA GLY A 33 -34.44 14.23 -19.99
C GLY A 33 -35.70 13.40 -19.81
N ALA A 34 -36.41 13.61 -18.70
CA ALA A 34 -37.59 12.82 -18.33
C ALA A 34 -38.72 12.85 -19.40
N LEU A 35 -38.89 13.96 -20.12
CA LEU A 35 -39.85 14.07 -21.23
C LEU A 35 -39.49 13.23 -22.45
N SER A 36 -38.20 12.91 -22.59
CA SER A 36 -37.68 11.99 -23.60
C SER A 36 -37.83 10.53 -23.17
N GLY A 37 -38.31 10.25 -21.95
CA GLY A 37 -38.39 8.90 -21.40
C GLY A 37 -37.07 8.40 -20.81
N ASP A 38 -36.16 9.32 -20.51
CA ASP A 38 -34.86 8.98 -19.92
C ASP A 38 -35.01 8.64 -18.44
N LEU A 39 -34.13 7.77 -17.98
CA LEU A 39 -33.95 7.46 -16.57
C LEU A 39 -32.99 8.47 -15.96
N ILE A 40 -33.20 8.77 -14.68
CA ILE A 40 -32.37 9.70 -13.93
C ILE A 40 -31.51 8.87 -12.97
N LEU A 41 -30.20 9.09 -13.01
CA LEU A 41 -29.26 8.52 -12.05
C LEU A 41 -29.45 9.22 -10.70
N ALA A 42 -29.37 8.47 -9.59
CA ALA A 42 -29.50 9.04 -8.25
C ALA A 42 -28.45 10.14 -8.02
N GLU A 43 -28.83 11.22 -7.33
CA GLU A 43 -27.86 12.23 -6.93
C GLU A 43 -26.90 11.63 -5.90
N GLY A 44 -25.62 11.89 -6.09
CA GLY A 44 -24.55 11.45 -5.21
C GLY A 44 -23.18 11.62 -5.85
N ASP A 45 -22.19 11.19 -5.08
CA ASP A 45 -20.80 11.03 -5.46
C ASP A 45 -20.55 9.53 -5.72
N ASP A 46 -19.79 9.19 -6.77
CA ASP A 46 -19.51 7.80 -7.16
C ASP A 46 -20.72 6.88 -7.42
N GLU A 47 -21.89 7.47 -7.68
CA GLU A 47 -23.11 6.73 -7.94
C GLU A 47 -23.10 6.05 -9.33
N THR A 48 -23.66 4.84 -9.38
CA THR A 48 -23.80 4.07 -10.62
C THR A 48 -25.28 3.84 -10.95
N SER A 49 -25.62 4.01 -12.23
CA SER A 49 -26.97 3.77 -12.72
C SER A 49 -27.40 2.32 -12.50
N ARG A 50 -28.70 2.09 -12.29
CA ARG A 50 -29.26 0.73 -12.42
C ARG A 50 -28.94 0.13 -13.79
N VAL A 51 -28.76 -1.19 -13.85
CA VAL A 51 -28.39 -1.91 -15.09
C VAL A 51 -29.26 -1.52 -16.29
N LEU A 52 -28.61 -1.01 -17.33
CA LEU A 52 -29.25 -0.66 -18.60
C LEU A 52 -29.24 -1.87 -19.52
N THR A 53 -30.35 -2.61 -19.56
CA THR A 53 -30.47 -3.83 -20.38
C THR A 53 -30.68 -3.48 -21.85
N LEU A 54 -29.80 -3.97 -22.71
CA LEU A 54 -29.86 -3.76 -24.16
C LEU A 54 -30.76 -4.82 -24.83
N PRO A 55 -31.71 -4.42 -25.69
CA PRO A 55 -32.58 -5.38 -26.40
C PRO A 55 -31.82 -6.33 -27.34
N ARG A 56 -30.66 -5.88 -27.81
CA ARG A 56 -29.75 -6.57 -28.72
C ARG A 56 -28.30 -6.35 -28.26
N PRO A 57 -27.38 -7.29 -28.54
CA PRO A 57 -25.99 -7.13 -28.14
C PRO A 57 -25.34 -5.93 -28.84
N LEU A 58 -24.71 -5.07 -28.04
CA LEU A 58 -23.77 -4.06 -28.50
C LEU A 58 -22.39 -4.72 -28.63
N TYR A 59 -21.70 -4.51 -29.74
CA TYR A 59 -20.32 -4.97 -29.88
C TYR A 59 -19.39 -3.84 -29.46
N PHE A 60 -18.58 -4.07 -28.43
CA PHE A 60 -17.52 -3.15 -28.04
C PHE A 60 -16.18 -3.86 -28.20
N TYR A 61 -15.34 -3.29 -29.05
CA TYR A 61 -14.31 -4.02 -29.80
C TYR A 61 -14.92 -5.24 -30.53
N ASP A 62 -14.43 -6.44 -30.25
CA ASP A 62 -14.89 -7.71 -30.82
C ASP A 62 -15.87 -8.46 -29.91
N THR A 63 -16.25 -7.86 -28.77
CA THR A 63 -16.96 -8.54 -27.69
C THR A 63 -18.40 -8.05 -27.53
N PRO A 64 -19.39 -8.95 -27.47
CA PRO A 64 -20.80 -8.58 -27.32
C PRO A 64 -21.20 -8.34 -25.86
N PHE A 65 -21.88 -7.23 -25.59
CA PHE A 65 -22.42 -6.86 -24.29
C PHE A 65 -23.94 -6.65 -24.35
N HIS A 66 -24.65 -7.05 -23.29
CA HIS A 66 -26.11 -6.94 -23.18
C HIS A 66 -26.57 -5.98 -22.09
N GLN A 67 -25.62 -5.45 -21.31
CA GLN A 67 -25.87 -4.62 -20.15
C GLN A 67 -24.83 -3.51 -20.16
N LEU A 68 -25.26 -2.30 -19.82
CA LEU A 68 -24.38 -1.16 -19.61
C LEU A 68 -24.72 -0.48 -18.28
N TYR A 69 -23.75 0.24 -17.75
CA TYR A 69 -23.83 1.04 -16.54
C TYR A 69 -23.32 2.44 -16.88
N VAL A 70 -24.01 3.48 -16.42
CA VAL A 70 -23.61 4.89 -16.54
C VAL A 70 -23.24 5.38 -15.15
N ALA A 71 -22.10 6.05 -15.00
CA ALA A 71 -21.61 6.54 -13.71
C ALA A 71 -21.69 8.06 -13.58
N THR A 72 -21.68 8.55 -12.35
CA THR A 72 -21.45 9.97 -12.03
C THR A 72 -20.17 10.49 -12.67
N ASN A 73 -19.08 9.72 -12.55
CA ASN A 73 -17.72 10.03 -13.02
C ASN A 73 -17.53 10.04 -14.55
N GLY A 74 -18.60 10.28 -15.31
CA GLY A 74 -18.54 10.57 -16.74
C GLY A 74 -18.12 9.40 -17.63
N ILE A 75 -18.50 8.18 -17.23
CA ILE A 75 -18.20 6.93 -17.96
C ILE A 75 -19.46 6.09 -18.21
N ILE A 76 -19.37 5.26 -19.26
CA ILE A 76 -20.30 4.16 -19.55
C ILE A 76 -19.50 2.87 -19.60
N SER A 77 -19.84 1.89 -18.76
CA SER A 77 -19.14 0.61 -18.67
C SER A 77 -20.06 -0.54 -19.05
N ALA A 78 -19.47 -1.63 -19.56
CA ALA A 78 -20.18 -2.86 -19.84
C ALA A 78 -20.11 -3.90 -18.69
N GLN A 79 -19.41 -3.54 -17.62
CA GLN A 79 -19.30 -4.29 -16.38
C GLN A 79 -19.72 -3.40 -15.20
N ASP A 80 -20.16 -4.02 -14.12
CA ASP A 80 -20.33 -3.31 -12.84
C ASP A 80 -19.03 -2.62 -12.43
N LEU A 81 -19.15 -1.43 -11.87
CA LEU A 81 -18.02 -0.54 -11.68
C LEU A 81 -17.29 -0.85 -10.36
N PRO A 82 -15.95 -0.90 -10.35
CA PRO A 82 -15.18 -0.95 -9.11
C PRO A 82 -15.37 0.33 -8.28
N MET A 83 -14.85 0.35 -7.04
CA MET A 83 -14.83 1.58 -6.24
C MET A 83 -14.03 2.69 -6.95
N GLU A 84 -14.48 3.94 -6.84
CA GLU A 84 -13.91 5.14 -7.51
C GLU A 84 -12.38 5.18 -7.50
N LYS A 85 -11.80 4.93 -6.33
CA LYS A 85 -10.35 4.97 -6.10
C LYS A 85 -9.56 4.14 -7.10
N GLN A 86 -10.14 3.06 -7.61
CA GLN A 86 -9.46 2.14 -8.53
C GLN A 86 -9.38 2.64 -9.97
N TYR A 87 -10.12 3.69 -10.35
CA TYR A 87 -10.19 4.10 -11.77
C TYR A 87 -10.20 5.62 -12.03
N VAL A 88 -10.58 6.44 -11.05
CA VAL A 88 -10.48 7.89 -11.18
C VAL A 88 -9.05 8.35 -10.89
N ASP A 89 -8.38 7.75 -9.91
CA ASP A 89 -7.01 8.12 -9.52
C ASP A 89 -5.91 7.34 -10.29
N ASP A 90 -6.14 6.07 -10.63
CA ASP A 90 -5.10 5.11 -11.10
C ASP A 90 -4.65 5.23 -12.57
N GLY A 91 -5.00 6.31 -13.28
CA GLY A 91 -4.60 6.54 -14.67
C GLY A 91 -5.54 5.93 -15.73
N PHE A 92 -5.28 6.19 -17.02
CA PHE A 92 -6.02 5.61 -18.16
C PHE A 92 -5.00 4.88 -19.06
N PRO A 93 -5.21 3.61 -19.44
CA PRO A 93 -6.48 2.87 -19.50
C PRO A 93 -6.99 2.30 -18.18
N THR A 94 -8.31 2.06 -18.11
CA THR A 94 -8.95 1.28 -17.04
C THR A 94 -8.81 -0.22 -17.29
N ASP A 95 -8.79 -1.02 -16.22
CA ASP A 95 -8.73 -2.49 -16.22
C ASP A 95 -10.09 -3.16 -16.57
N PHE A 96 -11.17 -2.38 -16.67
CA PHE A 96 -12.49 -2.82 -17.16
C PHE A 96 -12.92 -2.07 -18.44
N PRO A 97 -13.88 -2.62 -19.23
CA PRO A 97 -14.32 -2.03 -20.49
C PRO A 97 -15.10 -0.72 -20.29
N VAL A 98 -14.56 0.39 -20.81
CA VAL A 98 -15.09 1.75 -20.59
C VAL A 98 -15.20 2.55 -21.89
N VAL A 99 -16.33 3.24 -22.03
CA VAL A 99 -16.51 4.41 -22.89
C VAL A 99 -16.49 5.65 -21.99
N ALA A 100 -15.43 6.45 -22.08
CA ALA A 100 -15.20 7.64 -21.24
C ALA A 100 -15.39 8.92 -22.08
N PRO A 101 -16.60 9.48 -22.18
CA PRO A 101 -16.79 10.81 -22.75
C PRO A 101 -16.14 11.91 -21.92
N PHE A 102 -16.05 11.75 -20.58
CA PHE A 102 -15.36 12.69 -19.70
C PHE A 102 -15.08 12.03 -18.34
N LEU A 103 -14.05 11.21 -18.23
CA LEU A 103 -13.69 10.57 -16.96
C LEU A 103 -13.00 11.57 -16.02
N ALA A 104 -13.69 11.92 -14.95
CA ALA A 104 -13.23 12.77 -13.85
C ALA A 104 -14.11 12.51 -12.60
N ASP A 105 -13.66 12.98 -11.45
CA ASP A 105 -14.41 12.92 -10.17
C ASP A 105 -15.58 13.93 -10.17
N ILE A 106 -16.79 13.44 -10.42
CA ILE A 106 -17.98 14.27 -10.65
C ILE A 106 -19.00 14.01 -9.53
N ASP A 107 -19.36 15.09 -8.84
CA ASP A 107 -20.35 15.06 -7.77
C ASP A 107 -21.67 15.72 -8.23
N THR A 108 -22.76 14.97 -8.11
CA THR A 108 -24.12 15.45 -8.41
C THR A 108 -24.94 15.77 -7.16
N SER A 109 -24.35 15.62 -5.98
CA SER A 109 -24.99 15.86 -4.68
C SER A 109 -25.49 17.29 -4.53
N GLY A 110 -26.59 17.46 -3.79
CA GLY A 110 -27.16 18.79 -3.50
C GLY A 110 -27.75 19.49 -4.72
N GLY A 111 -28.20 18.74 -5.74
CA GLY A 111 -28.77 19.27 -6.97
C GLY A 111 -27.74 19.89 -7.93
N ARG A 112 -26.44 19.52 -7.83
CA ARG A 112 -25.34 20.01 -8.68
C ARG A 112 -25.28 19.26 -10.03
N GLY A 113 -26.40 19.23 -10.74
CA GLY A 113 -26.52 18.60 -12.05
C GLY A 113 -27.26 17.26 -12.02
N GLN A 114 -27.60 16.75 -13.21
CA GLN A 114 -28.35 15.50 -13.36
C GLN A 114 -27.81 14.67 -14.52
N ILE A 115 -27.90 13.35 -14.38
CA ILE A 115 -27.44 12.41 -15.40
C ILE A 115 -28.64 11.63 -15.92
N TYR A 116 -28.84 11.72 -17.22
CA TYR A 116 -29.94 11.09 -17.93
C TYR A 116 -29.44 9.99 -18.84
N TYR A 117 -30.09 8.83 -18.82
CA TYR A 117 -29.70 7.72 -19.65
C TYR A 117 -30.88 6.87 -20.13
N ARG A 118 -30.77 6.33 -21.35
CA ARG A 118 -31.77 5.41 -21.92
C ARG A 118 -31.22 4.56 -23.05
N VAL A 119 -31.92 3.47 -23.33
CA VAL A 119 -31.89 2.80 -24.64
C VAL A 119 -33.09 3.25 -25.44
N THR A 120 -32.92 3.53 -26.73
CA THR A 120 -33.98 4.03 -27.60
C THR A 120 -33.95 3.40 -28.98
N GLU A 121 -35.13 3.17 -29.53
CA GLU A 121 -35.38 2.77 -30.93
C GLU A 121 -36.02 3.94 -31.72
N THR A 122 -35.96 5.16 -31.17
CA THR A 122 -36.68 6.30 -31.73
C THR A 122 -36.09 6.66 -33.11
N PRO A 123 -36.90 6.64 -34.20
CA PRO A 123 -36.38 6.82 -35.56
C PRO A 123 -35.64 8.14 -35.78
N SER A 124 -36.01 9.22 -35.10
CA SER A 124 -35.30 10.51 -35.21
C SER A 124 -33.87 10.43 -34.67
N VAL A 125 -33.66 9.71 -33.56
CA VAL A 125 -32.34 9.51 -32.95
C VAL A 125 -31.50 8.59 -33.84
N LEU A 126 -32.07 7.45 -34.25
CA LEU A 126 -31.38 6.48 -35.12
C LEU A 126 -30.99 7.11 -36.46
N ASN A 127 -31.88 7.87 -37.09
CA ASN A 127 -31.59 8.58 -38.33
C ASN A 127 -30.47 9.62 -38.13
N ARG A 128 -30.42 10.30 -36.98
CA ARG A 128 -29.34 11.27 -36.72
C ARG A 128 -28.00 10.57 -36.57
N VAL A 129 -27.93 9.49 -35.78
CA VAL A 129 -26.72 8.69 -35.64
C VAL A 129 -26.26 8.13 -36.99
N ALA A 130 -27.19 7.58 -37.78
CA ALA A 130 -26.89 7.10 -39.13
C ALA A 130 -26.33 8.22 -40.01
N GLN A 131 -26.91 9.42 -39.98
CA GLN A 131 -26.42 10.56 -40.76
C GLN A 131 -24.99 10.96 -40.38
N GLU A 132 -24.67 11.03 -39.09
CA GLU A 132 -23.31 11.35 -38.65
C GLU A 132 -22.31 10.24 -39.02
N VAL A 133 -22.70 8.98 -38.89
CA VAL A 133 -21.87 7.84 -39.32
C VAL A 133 -21.59 7.89 -40.82
N HIS A 134 -22.61 8.10 -41.67
CA HIS A 134 -22.40 8.24 -43.12
C HIS A 134 -21.57 9.49 -43.47
N ARG A 135 -21.57 10.51 -42.61
CA ARG A 135 -20.72 11.69 -42.78
C ARG A 135 -19.26 11.34 -42.53
N GLY A 136 -18.97 10.71 -41.38
CA GLY A 136 -17.62 10.39 -40.94
C GLY A 136 -17.00 9.16 -41.63
N PHE A 137 -17.85 8.22 -42.03
CA PHE A 137 -17.50 6.96 -42.71
C PHE A 137 -18.39 6.78 -43.95
N PRO A 138 -18.10 7.46 -45.07
CA PRO A 138 -18.94 7.42 -46.27
C PRO A 138 -19.16 6.03 -46.87
N ASP A 139 -18.21 5.12 -46.66
CA ASP A 139 -18.24 3.74 -47.17
C ASP A 139 -18.92 2.76 -46.19
N ALA A 140 -19.28 3.20 -44.98
CA ALA A 140 -19.93 2.35 -43.99
C ALA A 140 -21.37 2.04 -44.38
N LYS A 141 -21.75 0.76 -44.31
CA LYS A 141 -23.12 0.28 -44.53
C LYS A 141 -23.82 0.08 -43.18
N PHE A 142 -23.95 1.16 -42.42
CA PHE A 142 -24.46 1.13 -41.05
C PHE A 142 -25.91 1.62 -40.97
N ALA A 143 -26.78 0.82 -40.36
CA ALA A 143 -28.19 1.15 -40.18
C ALA A 143 -28.59 0.85 -38.72
N PRO A 144 -28.38 1.80 -37.79
CA PRO A 144 -28.55 1.57 -36.36
C PRO A 144 -29.96 1.09 -36.04
N THR A 145 -30.07 -0.04 -35.35
CA THR A 145 -31.35 -0.58 -34.88
C THR A 145 -31.72 -0.01 -33.52
N HIS A 146 -30.71 0.30 -32.70
CA HIS A 146 -30.86 0.83 -31.36
C HIS A 146 -29.79 1.90 -31.09
N ALA A 147 -30.07 2.77 -30.12
CA ALA A 147 -29.08 3.70 -29.59
C ALA A 147 -29.16 3.80 -28.06
N VAL A 148 -28.00 3.93 -27.42
CA VAL A 148 -27.88 4.31 -26.01
C VAL A 148 -27.54 5.79 -25.96
N VAL A 149 -28.27 6.56 -25.17
CA VAL A 149 -28.02 7.99 -24.95
C VAL A 149 -27.73 8.16 -23.47
N ALA A 150 -26.58 8.77 -23.14
CA ALA A 150 -26.22 9.19 -21.79
C ALA A 150 -25.80 10.66 -21.81
N SER A 151 -26.41 11.48 -20.96
CA SER A 151 -26.23 12.93 -20.92
C SER A 151 -25.94 13.38 -19.49
N TRP A 152 -24.81 14.03 -19.29
CA TRP A 152 -24.46 14.70 -18.05
C TRP A 152 -24.84 16.16 -18.21
N GLU A 153 -25.85 16.63 -17.48
CA GLU A 153 -26.39 17.98 -17.58
C GLU A 153 -26.00 18.81 -16.34
N ASN A 154 -25.21 19.85 -16.56
CA ASN A 154 -24.75 20.80 -15.55
C ASN A 154 -24.13 20.13 -14.31
N VAL A 155 -23.35 19.06 -14.52
CA VAL A 155 -22.68 18.32 -13.44
C VAL A 155 -21.45 19.08 -12.95
N ALA A 156 -21.12 18.98 -11.66
CA ALA A 156 -19.99 19.69 -11.05
C ALA A 156 -18.81 18.75 -10.76
N ALA A 157 -17.61 19.33 -10.66
CA ALA A 157 -16.46 18.63 -10.10
C ALA A 157 -16.67 18.40 -8.59
N TYR A 158 -16.15 17.30 -8.07
CA TYR A 158 -16.07 17.08 -6.63
C TYR A 158 -15.24 18.19 -5.94
N GLU A 159 -15.73 18.66 -4.79
CA GLU A 159 -15.09 19.69 -3.97
C GLU A 159 -15.26 19.36 -2.49
N ASP A 160 -14.15 19.31 -1.75
CA ASP A 160 -14.15 19.03 -0.30
C ASP A 160 -14.81 20.17 0.49
N GLN A 161 -15.90 19.85 1.19
CA GLN A 161 -16.70 20.80 1.96
C GLN A 161 -16.05 21.24 3.30
N THR A 162 -14.93 20.62 3.70
CA THR A 162 -14.27 20.92 4.99
C THR A 162 -13.47 22.23 4.99
N GLN A 163 -13.09 22.73 3.82
CA GLN A 163 -12.47 24.05 3.67
C GLN A 163 -13.54 25.02 3.17
N GLY A 164 -13.94 26.02 3.98
CA GLY A 164 -14.97 27.04 3.68
C GLY A 164 -14.69 27.93 2.47
N THR A 165 -14.49 27.31 1.32
CA THR A 165 -14.21 27.86 0.00
C THR A 165 -15.56 27.98 -0.72
N GLU A 166 -15.83 29.10 -1.36
CA GLU A 166 -17.05 29.24 -2.17
C GLU A 166 -17.10 28.11 -3.22
N LEU A 167 -18.18 27.30 -3.19
CA LEU A 167 -18.44 26.26 -4.18
C LEU A 167 -18.21 26.80 -5.59
N SER A 168 -17.41 26.11 -6.41
CA SER A 168 -17.21 26.52 -7.79
C SER A 168 -18.54 26.38 -8.55
N ASN A 169 -18.99 27.48 -9.14
CA ASN A 169 -20.16 27.51 -10.02
C ASN A 169 -19.86 26.94 -11.43
N LYS A 170 -18.71 26.28 -11.62
CA LYS A 170 -18.32 25.68 -12.91
C LYS A 170 -19.01 24.33 -13.06
N VAL A 171 -19.83 24.19 -14.09
CA VAL A 171 -20.56 22.96 -14.39
C VAL A 171 -20.32 22.53 -15.83
N ASN A 172 -20.30 21.22 -16.07
CA ASN A 172 -20.12 20.64 -17.39
C ASN A 172 -21.44 20.04 -17.92
N THR A 173 -21.67 20.19 -19.22
CA THR A 173 -22.74 19.52 -19.95
C THR A 173 -22.17 18.86 -21.20
N PHE A 174 -22.28 17.53 -21.28
CA PHE A 174 -21.80 16.73 -22.41
C PHE A 174 -22.66 15.48 -22.58
N GLN A 175 -22.62 14.88 -23.77
CA GLN A 175 -23.45 13.74 -24.12
C GLN A 175 -22.66 12.68 -24.89
N ALA A 176 -22.91 11.41 -24.57
CA ALA A 176 -22.45 10.26 -25.33
C ALA A 176 -23.64 9.52 -25.96
N VAL A 177 -23.51 9.17 -27.24
CA VAL A 177 -24.53 8.42 -27.98
C VAL A 177 -23.89 7.21 -28.65
N ILE A 178 -24.31 6.01 -28.27
CA ILE A 178 -23.82 4.74 -28.82
C ILE A 178 -24.89 4.18 -29.75
N GLY A 179 -24.66 4.19 -31.07
CA GLY A 179 -25.54 3.54 -32.04
C GLY A 179 -25.02 2.17 -32.45
N TYR A 180 -25.92 1.19 -32.59
CA TYR A 180 -25.52 -0.16 -32.98
C TYR A 180 -26.60 -0.92 -33.77
N ASP A 181 -26.18 -1.88 -34.59
CA ASP A 181 -27.06 -2.66 -35.50
C ASP A 181 -26.85 -4.18 -35.45
N GLU A 182 -26.41 -4.72 -34.30
CA GLU A 182 -25.99 -6.12 -34.06
C GLU A 182 -24.72 -6.56 -34.80
N THR A 183 -24.24 -5.76 -35.75
CA THR A 183 -23.00 -6.02 -36.49
C THR A 183 -21.93 -5.01 -36.17
N ASP A 184 -22.28 -3.72 -36.18
CA ASP A 184 -21.37 -2.62 -35.97
C ASP A 184 -21.85 -1.72 -34.83
N SER A 185 -20.91 -1.00 -34.23
CA SER A 185 -21.19 -0.09 -33.12
C SER A 185 -20.34 1.17 -33.25
N TYR A 186 -21.00 2.32 -33.15
CA TYR A 186 -20.39 3.64 -33.28
C TYR A 186 -20.74 4.50 -32.07
N VAL A 187 -19.77 5.30 -31.62
CA VAL A 187 -19.95 6.21 -30.48
C VAL A 187 -19.76 7.65 -30.95
N LEU A 188 -20.69 8.50 -30.54
CA LEU A 188 -20.57 9.95 -30.64
C LEU A 188 -20.31 10.55 -29.27
N PHE A 189 -19.29 11.40 -29.18
CA PHE A 189 -19.15 12.36 -28.09
C PHE A 189 -19.55 13.75 -28.58
N LEU A 190 -20.42 14.40 -27.82
CA LEU A 190 -21.04 15.66 -28.15
C LEU A 190 -20.73 16.66 -27.03
N TYR A 191 -19.91 17.65 -27.37
CA TYR A 191 -19.50 18.74 -26.48
C TYR A 191 -20.02 20.06 -27.04
N PRO A 192 -21.09 20.64 -26.47
CA PRO A 192 -21.56 21.95 -26.91
C PRO A 192 -20.50 23.01 -26.62
N GLU A 193 -20.51 24.11 -27.39
CA GLU A 193 -19.53 25.19 -27.31
C GLU A 193 -19.36 25.76 -25.88
N ASP A 194 -20.48 25.88 -25.15
CA ASP A 194 -20.59 26.33 -23.76
C ASP A 194 -20.76 25.17 -22.75
N GLY A 195 -20.38 23.96 -23.17
CA GLY A 195 -20.57 22.72 -22.43
C GLY A 195 -19.51 22.46 -21.36
N LEU A 196 -18.25 22.79 -21.59
CA LEU A 196 -17.15 22.45 -20.68
C LEU A 196 -16.58 23.71 -19.99
N ASN A 197 -16.79 23.80 -18.68
CA ASN A 197 -16.35 24.89 -17.80
C ASN A 197 -15.27 24.48 -16.78
N PHE A 198 -15.06 23.17 -16.58
CA PHE A 198 -13.88 22.61 -15.89
C PHE A 198 -13.27 21.46 -16.71
N TYR A 199 -11.98 21.19 -16.50
CA TYR A 199 -11.18 20.30 -17.37
C TYR A 199 -10.44 19.19 -16.61
N GLY A 200 -10.66 19.09 -15.29
CA GLY A 200 -10.01 18.16 -14.38
C GLY A 200 -10.54 18.30 -12.96
N THR A 201 -10.17 17.38 -12.08
CA THR A 201 -10.64 17.28 -10.69
C THR A 201 -9.47 17.03 -9.74
N GLN A 202 -9.67 17.26 -8.44
CA GLN A 202 -8.63 17.04 -7.42
C GLN A 202 -8.80 15.65 -6.79
N PRO A 203 -7.71 14.87 -6.60
CA PRO A 203 -7.80 13.56 -5.96
C PRO A 203 -8.18 13.67 -4.48
N LYS A 204 -8.96 12.72 -3.96
CA LYS A 204 -9.48 12.73 -2.58
C LYS A 204 -8.40 12.52 -1.48
N GLU A 205 -7.16 12.10 -1.80
CA GLU A 205 -6.12 11.72 -0.79
C GLU A 205 -4.88 12.63 -0.66
N LEU A 206 -4.72 13.68 -1.46
CA LEU A 206 -3.50 14.51 -1.46
C LEU A 206 -3.61 15.70 -0.50
N TYR A 207 -3.55 15.43 0.81
CA TYR A 207 -3.71 16.42 1.88
C TYR A 207 -2.68 17.57 1.93
N ASN A 208 -1.70 17.67 1.03
CA ASN A 208 -0.70 18.75 1.05
C ASN A 208 -0.25 19.28 -0.32
N VAL A 209 -0.85 18.84 -1.44
CA VAL A 209 -0.51 19.36 -2.78
C VAL A 209 -1.78 19.51 -3.62
N LYS A 210 -2.13 20.74 -4.00
CA LYS A 210 -3.22 21.03 -4.95
C LYS A 210 -2.80 20.63 -6.36
N ILE A 211 -2.88 19.34 -6.68
CA ILE A 211 -2.67 18.82 -8.04
C ILE A 211 -4.05 18.55 -8.64
N GLU A 212 -4.41 19.25 -9.72
CA GLU A 212 -5.59 18.92 -10.52
C GLU A 212 -5.21 17.87 -11.58
N LEU A 213 -5.90 16.73 -11.58
CA LEU A 213 -5.76 15.71 -12.62
C LEU A 213 -6.67 16.09 -13.80
N PRO A 214 -6.15 16.19 -15.04
CA PRO A 214 -6.98 16.48 -16.20
C PRO A 214 -7.95 15.33 -16.48
N ALA A 215 -9.16 15.67 -16.94
CA ALA A 215 -10.16 14.69 -17.34
C ALA A 215 -9.65 13.82 -18.51
N ARG A 216 -10.01 12.54 -18.49
CA ARG A 216 -9.59 11.58 -19.52
C ARG A 216 -10.77 11.29 -20.46
N VAL A 217 -10.53 11.35 -21.76
CA VAL A 217 -11.55 11.04 -22.77
C VAL A 217 -11.03 9.94 -23.66
N GLY A 218 -11.81 8.87 -23.83
CA GLY A 218 -11.36 7.73 -24.62
C GLY A 218 -12.16 6.45 -24.43
N PHE A 219 -11.54 5.36 -24.83
CA PHE A 219 -12.09 4.01 -24.77
C PHE A 219 -11.04 3.07 -24.18
N SER A 220 -11.44 2.20 -23.27
CA SER A 220 -10.59 1.10 -22.78
C SER A 220 -11.33 -0.20 -22.99
N ARG A 221 -10.68 -1.23 -23.55
CA ARG A 221 -11.25 -2.57 -23.60
C ARG A 221 -11.23 -3.26 -22.23
N GLY A 222 -10.47 -2.75 -21.26
CA GLY A 222 -10.18 -3.43 -20.01
C GLY A 222 -9.29 -4.66 -20.21
N GLU A 223 -9.03 -5.40 -19.14
CA GLU A 223 -8.28 -6.65 -19.20
C GLU A 223 -8.97 -7.66 -20.12
N VAL A 224 -8.24 -8.11 -21.15
CA VAL A 224 -8.71 -9.18 -22.04
C VAL A 224 -8.10 -10.48 -21.57
N THR A 225 -8.93 -11.49 -21.35
CA THR A 225 -8.48 -12.84 -21.04
C THR A 225 -7.99 -13.54 -22.31
N PHE A 226 -6.69 -13.76 -22.43
CA PHE A 226 -6.11 -14.54 -23.53
C PHE A 226 -5.98 -16.00 -23.08
N PHE A 227 -6.95 -16.84 -23.49
CA PHE A 227 -7.19 -18.16 -22.89
C PHE A 227 -7.49 -18.07 -21.38
N ILE A 228 -7.96 -19.18 -20.80
CA ILE A 228 -8.69 -19.23 -19.51
C ILE A 228 -7.89 -18.68 -18.30
N PHE A 229 -6.60 -18.30 -18.45
CA PHE A 229 -5.68 -18.03 -17.33
C PHE A 229 -4.72 -16.82 -17.47
N SER A 230 -4.67 -16.08 -18.59
CA SER A 230 -3.86 -14.85 -18.69
C SER A 230 -4.75 -13.63 -18.90
N ARG A 231 -4.49 -12.55 -18.16
CA ARG A 231 -5.13 -11.25 -18.35
C ARG A 231 -4.07 -10.28 -18.87
N SER A 232 -4.24 -9.81 -20.09
CA SER A 232 -3.41 -8.74 -20.67
C SER A 232 -4.22 -7.46 -20.71
N GLU A 233 -3.58 -6.31 -20.50
CA GLU A 233 -4.19 -5.01 -20.77
C GLU A 233 -4.76 -5.02 -22.20
N GLY A 234 -6.07 -4.82 -22.30
CA GLY A 234 -6.74 -4.76 -23.58
C GLY A 234 -6.36 -3.50 -24.35
N PRO A 235 -6.67 -3.47 -25.66
CA PRO A 235 -6.47 -2.26 -26.45
C PRO A 235 -7.25 -1.09 -25.84
N PHE A 236 -6.64 0.09 -25.85
CA PHE A 236 -7.27 1.34 -25.45
C PHE A 236 -6.99 2.43 -26.48
N TYR A 237 -7.83 3.46 -26.47
CA TYR A 237 -7.73 4.61 -27.34
C TYR A 237 -8.00 5.88 -26.54
N SER A 238 -6.99 6.72 -26.36
CA SER A 238 -7.14 8.03 -25.70
C SER A 238 -7.36 9.13 -26.73
N VAL A 239 -8.39 9.95 -26.51
CA VAL A 239 -8.68 11.18 -27.28
C VAL A 239 -7.89 12.37 -26.73
N THR A 240 -7.64 12.38 -25.41
CA THR A 240 -6.96 13.48 -24.71
C THR A 240 -5.70 12.98 -24.00
N THR A 241 -4.67 13.82 -23.94
CA THR A 241 -3.38 13.51 -23.26
C THR A 241 -3.04 14.50 -22.15
N ASP A 242 -3.62 15.71 -22.21
CA ASP A 242 -3.36 16.80 -21.29
C ASP A 242 -4.58 17.74 -21.19
N GLU A 243 -4.57 18.66 -20.21
CA GLU A 243 -5.66 19.60 -19.98
C GLU A 243 -6.00 20.48 -21.21
N ASN A 244 -5.02 20.83 -22.05
CA ASN A 244 -5.27 21.64 -23.26
C ASN A 244 -6.03 20.83 -24.31
N SER A 245 -5.75 19.54 -24.43
CA SER A 245 -6.52 18.64 -25.30
C SER A 245 -7.97 18.49 -24.84
N VAL A 246 -8.22 18.48 -23.52
CA VAL A 246 -9.59 18.48 -22.95
C VAL A 246 -10.31 19.79 -23.27
N LYS A 247 -9.64 20.94 -23.10
CA LYS A 247 -10.16 22.26 -23.49
C LYS A 247 -10.54 22.33 -24.98
N GLY A 248 -9.81 21.61 -25.82
CA GLY A 248 -10.05 21.53 -27.26
C GLY A 248 -11.31 20.78 -27.66
N LEU A 249 -11.90 19.95 -26.80
CA LEU A 249 -12.99 19.02 -27.17
C LEU A 249 -14.24 19.72 -27.74
N SER A 250 -14.61 20.90 -27.24
CA SER A 250 -15.73 21.69 -27.77
C SER A 250 -15.35 22.56 -28.97
N GLN A 251 -14.05 22.81 -29.17
CA GLN A 251 -13.53 23.71 -30.20
C GLN A 251 -13.16 23.00 -31.50
N VAL A 252 -12.81 21.72 -31.42
CA VAL A 252 -12.46 20.87 -32.57
C VAL A 252 -13.35 19.62 -32.61
N GLY A 253 -13.31 18.89 -33.71
CA GLY A 253 -14.07 17.64 -33.87
C GLY A 253 -13.62 16.88 -35.12
N ASN A 254 -13.71 15.56 -35.08
CA ASN A 254 -13.22 14.69 -36.16
C ASN A 254 -14.24 14.47 -37.31
N THR A 255 -15.47 14.97 -37.14
CA THR A 255 -16.52 15.01 -38.16
C THR A 255 -16.56 16.32 -38.95
N GLY A 256 -15.58 17.21 -38.72
CA GLY A 256 -15.57 18.55 -39.30
C GLY A 256 -16.56 19.53 -38.67
N ILE A 257 -17.37 19.11 -37.68
CA ILE A 257 -18.20 19.98 -36.84
C ILE A 257 -17.50 20.13 -35.47
N PRO A 258 -17.16 21.34 -35.03
CA PRO A 258 -16.61 21.58 -33.69
C PRO A 258 -17.51 21.00 -32.60
N GLY A 259 -16.93 20.23 -31.67
CA GLY A 259 -17.67 19.59 -30.58
C GLY A 259 -18.27 18.22 -30.91
N VAL A 260 -18.17 17.74 -32.16
CA VAL A 260 -18.72 16.44 -32.57
C VAL A 260 -17.61 15.46 -32.92
N TRP A 261 -17.47 14.45 -32.07
CA TRP A 261 -16.48 13.38 -32.22
C TRP A 261 -17.18 12.05 -32.48
N LEU A 262 -16.75 11.34 -33.51
CA LEU A 262 -17.35 10.08 -33.94
C LEU A 262 -16.27 9.00 -34.05
N PHE A 263 -16.59 7.82 -33.53
CA PHE A 263 -15.69 6.67 -33.50
C PHE A 263 -16.43 5.40 -33.91
N HIS A 264 -15.79 4.55 -34.70
CA HIS A 264 -16.17 3.15 -34.85
C HIS A 264 -15.55 2.39 -33.69
N THR A 265 -16.37 1.72 -32.88
CA THR A 265 -15.95 1.17 -31.58
C THR A 265 -16.12 -0.33 -31.44
N GLY A 266 -16.74 -0.98 -32.42
CA GLY A 266 -16.84 -2.44 -32.40
C GLY A 266 -17.46 -3.02 -33.66
N ASN A 267 -17.11 -4.27 -33.93
CA ASN A 267 -17.63 -5.07 -35.03
C ASN A 267 -17.72 -6.55 -34.62
N ARG A 268 -18.79 -7.22 -35.06
CA ARG A 268 -19.07 -8.62 -34.76
C ARG A 268 -18.05 -9.63 -35.30
N HIS A 269 -17.35 -9.32 -36.39
CA HIS A 269 -16.50 -10.26 -37.10
C HIS A 269 -15.02 -10.16 -36.69
N SER A 270 -14.47 -8.95 -36.70
CA SER A 270 -13.10 -8.66 -36.28
C SER A 270 -12.94 -7.16 -36.09
N PHE A 271 -12.39 -6.75 -34.95
CA PHE A 271 -12.18 -5.34 -34.63
C PHE A 271 -10.94 -5.19 -33.75
N GLU A 272 -9.85 -4.67 -34.32
CA GLU A 272 -8.55 -4.57 -33.62
C GLU A 272 -8.47 -3.35 -32.70
N ASN A 273 -8.90 -2.18 -33.16
CA ASN A 273 -8.85 -0.94 -32.37
C ASN A 273 -9.89 0.09 -32.83
N ILE A 274 -10.16 1.08 -31.98
CA ILE A 274 -11.08 2.20 -32.25
C ILE A 274 -10.61 2.99 -33.47
N ILE A 275 -11.55 3.29 -34.38
CA ILE A 275 -11.26 4.05 -35.60
C ILE A 275 -11.99 5.40 -35.51
N PRO A 276 -11.27 6.55 -35.45
CA PRO A 276 -11.89 7.87 -35.49
C PRO A 276 -12.38 8.22 -36.90
N ALA A 277 -13.46 9.01 -37.01
CA ALA A 277 -13.88 9.58 -38.28
C ALA A 277 -12.82 10.54 -38.85
N ALA A 278 -12.65 10.57 -40.18
CA ALA A 278 -11.68 11.43 -40.85
C ALA A 278 -12.31 12.13 -42.07
N ILE A 279 -13.00 13.24 -41.83
CA ILE A 279 -13.57 14.05 -42.91
C ILE A 279 -12.54 15.05 -43.42
N GLY A 280 -11.90 14.74 -44.55
CA GLY A 280 -11.19 15.72 -45.38
C GLY A 280 -9.83 16.21 -44.87
N GLY A 281 -8.84 15.31 -44.73
CA GLY A 281 -7.41 15.65 -44.80
C GLY A 281 -6.68 15.87 -43.47
N VAL A 282 -5.77 14.93 -43.17
CA VAL A 282 -4.59 14.95 -42.28
C VAL A 282 -4.69 15.72 -40.96
N LEU A 283 -4.98 15.00 -39.88
CA LEU A 283 -4.32 15.19 -38.58
C LEU A 283 -3.52 13.92 -38.28
N SER A 284 -2.23 14.11 -38.07
CA SER A 284 -1.18 13.10 -38.12
C SER A 284 -1.22 12.08 -36.99
N THR A 285 -1.42 10.81 -37.33
CA THR A 285 -0.69 9.65 -36.78
C THR A 285 -0.78 8.51 -37.79
N LEU A 286 0.34 8.03 -38.33
CA LEU A 286 0.39 6.90 -39.26
C LEU A 286 0.22 5.56 -38.49
N PRO A 287 -0.52 4.57 -39.02
CA PRO A 287 -0.56 3.19 -38.49
C PRO A 287 0.68 2.36 -38.87
N PRO A 288 0.86 1.17 -38.26
CA PRO A 288 2.08 0.37 -38.35
C PRO A 288 2.09 -0.56 -39.57
N GLU A 289 3.25 -0.77 -40.19
CA GLU A 289 3.48 -1.88 -41.12
C GLU A 289 4.57 -2.81 -40.58
N GLY A 290 4.26 -4.11 -40.59
CA GLY A 290 5.12 -5.18 -40.13
C GLY A 290 6.14 -5.69 -41.15
N HIS A 291 7.22 -6.24 -40.59
CA HIS A 291 8.13 -7.29 -41.08
C HIS A 291 8.72 -7.24 -42.51
N ALA A 292 10.03 -6.97 -42.58
CA ALA A 292 10.99 -7.70 -43.42
C ALA A 292 12.45 -7.56 -42.94
N LEU A 293 13.01 -8.68 -42.46
CA LEU A 293 14.37 -9.26 -42.66
C LEU A 293 15.64 -8.34 -42.78
N PHE A 294 16.61 -8.64 -41.90
CA PHE A 294 18.06 -8.33 -41.87
C PHE A 294 18.80 -8.42 -43.24
N PRO A 295 19.96 -7.74 -43.50
CA PRO A 295 21.17 -7.84 -42.66
C PRO A 295 22.16 -6.65 -42.56
N ASP A 296 22.94 -6.71 -41.48
CA ASP A 296 24.34 -6.31 -41.25
C ASP A 296 24.95 -4.96 -41.68
N THR A 297 25.67 -4.43 -40.67
CA THR A 297 26.99 -3.76 -40.71
C THR A 297 27.13 -2.23 -40.89
N THR A 298 27.96 -1.71 -39.97
CA THR A 298 28.90 -0.56 -40.02
C THR A 298 28.40 0.83 -39.61
N THR A 299 28.83 1.25 -38.40
CA THR A 299 29.18 2.63 -38.02
C THR A 299 30.17 3.24 -39.01
N PRO A 300 30.09 4.56 -39.33
CA PRO A 300 30.73 5.65 -38.55
C PRO A 300 29.83 6.92 -38.44
N GLU A 301 29.78 7.74 -37.37
CA GLU A 301 30.78 8.62 -36.70
C GLU A 301 30.44 10.12 -36.92
N TYR A 302 30.59 10.92 -35.84
CA TYR A 302 30.54 12.40 -35.68
C TYR A 302 29.19 13.15 -35.74
N GLY A 303 28.85 14.05 -34.80
CA GLY A 303 29.57 14.57 -33.62
C GLY A 303 29.06 15.96 -33.18
N PHE A 304 29.44 16.32 -31.94
CA PHE A 304 29.41 17.63 -31.25
C PHE A 304 28.08 18.15 -30.66
N GLY A 305 28.01 18.61 -29.41
CA GLY A 305 29.03 18.83 -28.36
C GLY A 305 28.35 19.38 -27.08
N ASP A 306 28.66 18.81 -25.92
CA ASP A 306 29.48 19.37 -24.81
C ASP A 306 28.92 20.60 -24.08
N TYR A 307 28.66 20.45 -22.78
CA TYR A 307 29.20 21.24 -21.65
C TYR A 307 28.77 20.59 -20.30
N PRO A 308 29.50 20.78 -19.20
CA PRO A 308 30.20 19.68 -18.55
C PRO A 308 29.78 19.36 -17.11
N ASP A 309 30.29 18.21 -16.71
CA ASP A 309 30.43 17.57 -15.39
C ASP A 309 30.82 18.50 -14.23
N ASN A 310 30.21 18.24 -13.07
CA ASN A 310 30.81 18.47 -11.75
C ASN A 310 30.33 17.35 -10.81
N THR A 311 31.09 16.27 -10.82
CA THR A 311 31.29 15.36 -9.70
C THR A 311 31.73 16.14 -8.45
N PHE A 312 31.16 15.86 -7.28
CA PHE A 312 31.92 15.92 -6.03
C PHE A 312 31.35 14.97 -4.97
N GLU A 313 32.29 14.29 -4.33
CA GLU A 313 32.16 13.23 -3.35
C GLU A 313 31.62 13.72 -2.00
N SER A 314 31.10 12.76 -1.25
CA SER A 314 30.81 12.81 0.17
C SER A 314 32.07 13.07 1.01
N GLU A 315 32.09 14.16 1.76
CA GLU A 315 32.88 14.25 3.00
C GLU A 315 32.08 14.98 4.10
N SER A 316 32.11 14.35 5.26
CA SER A 316 31.69 14.81 6.58
C SER A 316 32.41 16.08 7.04
N GLN A 317 31.71 17.00 7.72
CA GLN A 317 32.14 17.56 9.03
C GLN A 317 31.13 18.59 9.58
N GLU A 318 31.13 18.65 10.91
CA GLU A 318 30.28 19.40 11.84
C GLU A 318 30.60 20.92 11.92
N GLU A 319 29.73 21.61 12.67
CA GLU A 319 29.88 22.89 13.42
C GLU A 319 29.14 24.17 12.95
N VAL A 320 27.98 24.41 13.59
CA VAL A 320 27.65 25.45 14.60
C VAL A 320 27.75 26.98 14.28
N ASP A 321 26.61 27.63 14.57
CA ASP A 321 26.28 29.01 15.02
C ASP A 321 26.13 30.24 14.08
N GLY A 322 24.99 30.94 14.25
CA GLY A 322 25.02 32.37 14.62
C GLY A 322 24.13 33.40 13.89
N TYR A 323 22.86 33.54 14.33
CA TYR A 323 21.93 34.70 14.39
C TYR A 323 22.05 35.94 13.45
N THR A 324 20.92 36.42 12.88
CA THR A 324 20.17 37.61 13.38
C THR A 324 18.93 38.01 12.54
N LEU A 325 17.86 38.35 13.27
CA LEU A 325 16.58 38.91 12.83
C LEU A 325 16.66 40.38 12.39
N THR A 326 15.97 40.72 11.30
CA THR A 326 15.20 41.96 11.10
C THR A 326 14.03 41.59 10.17
N GLY A 327 12.73 41.79 10.43
CA GLY A 327 12.02 42.76 11.25
C GLY A 327 11.18 43.65 10.32
N LYS A 328 9.88 43.35 10.19
CA LYS A 328 8.79 44.31 9.90
C LYS A 328 7.42 43.64 9.78
N ASP A 329 6.62 43.78 10.84
CA ASP A 329 5.16 43.90 10.77
C ASP A 329 4.76 45.33 10.37
N PRO A 330 3.48 45.55 10.02
CA PRO A 330 2.64 46.34 10.92
C PRO A 330 1.20 45.81 11.13
N GLU A 331 0.88 45.57 12.42
CA GLU A 331 -0.20 46.15 13.23
C GLU A 331 -1.69 46.27 12.76
N PHE A 332 -2.56 45.66 13.61
CA PHE A 332 -3.87 46.10 14.18
C PHE A 332 -5.12 46.19 13.28
N GLN A 333 -6.36 45.77 13.66
CA GLN A 333 -7.05 45.72 14.96
C GLN A 333 -8.35 44.84 14.88
N PRO A 334 -8.89 44.31 16.01
CA PRO A 334 -10.09 43.45 16.07
C PRO A 334 -11.39 44.21 16.44
N VAL A 335 -12.56 43.63 16.12
CA VAL A 335 -13.89 44.15 16.47
C VAL A 335 -14.55 43.26 17.55
N PRO A 336 -15.28 43.81 18.55
CA PRO A 336 -15.61 43.10 19.79
C PRO A 336 -17.02 42.50 19.84
N ALA A 337 -17.16 41.54 20.74
CA ALA A 337 -18.38 40.86 21.15
C ALA A 337 -19.39 41.79 21.86
N GLY A 338 -20.68 41.55 21.58
CA GLY A 338 -21.79 41.94 22.43
C GLY A 338 -22.39 40.68 23.06
N GLY A 339 -22.35 40.60 24.39
CA GLY A 339 -22.99 39.53 25.14
C GLY A 339 -24.46 39.81 25.42
N ASP A 340 -25.21 38.74 25.72
CA ASP A 340 -26.14 38.80 26.84
C ASP A 340 -26.25 37.41 27.50
N SER A 341 -26.66 37.49 28.75
CA SER A 341 -26.47 36.56 29.86
C SER A 341 -27.71 35.72 30.13
N GLY A 342 -27.51 34.52 30.69
CA GLY A 342 -28.61 33.63 31.10
C GLY A 342 -28.13 32.40 31.85
N SER A 343 -27.71 32.59 33.10
CA SER A 343 -27.39 31.53 34.08
C SER A 343 -28.56 30.60 34.36
N LEU A 344 -28.30 29.29 34.57
CA LEU A 344 -28.96 28.44 35.58
C LEU A 344 -28.24 27.06 35.69
N GLN A 345 -27.67 26.79 36.86
CA GLN A 345 -27.35 25.48 37.44
C GLN A 345 -28.05 25.45 38.81
N PRO A 346 -28.16 24.32 39.54
CA PRO A 346 -28.17 22.90 39.15
C PRO A 346 -29.38 22.17 39.79
N GLY A 347 -29.64 20.91 39.45
CA GLY A 347 -30.70 20.13 40.11
C GLY A 347 -30.56 18.62 39.95
N SER A 348 -29.86 17.99 40.91
CA SER A 348 -30.13 16.60 41.31
C SER A 348 -31.43 16.55 42.12
N PRO A 349 -32.15 15.41 42.15
CA PRO A 349 -32.08 14.58 43.36
C PRO A 349 -32.22 13.06 43.15
N ASP A 350 -31.41 12.34 43.93
CA ASP A 350 -31.72 11.18 44.80
C ASP A 350 -32.66 10.04 44.37
N SER A 351 -32.09 8.83 44.52
CA SER A 351 -32.70 7.51 44.71
C SER A 351 -33.78 7.46 45.83
N PRO A 352 -34.62 6.40 45.85
CA PRO A 352 -34.43 5.42 46.92
C PRO A 352 -34.71 3.95 46.54
N SER A 353 -34.04 3.05 47.27
CA SER A 353 -34.22 1.58 47.33
C SER A 353 -35.28 1.21 48.42
N PRO A 354 -35.33 -0.02 48.99
CA PRO A 354 -35.88 -1.31 48.52
C PRO A 354 -36.94 -1.93 49.50
N SER A 355 -37.60 -3.05 49.15
CA SER A 355 -38.24 -3.99 50.12
C SER A 355 -38.69 -5.28 49.40
N GLU A 356 -38.05 -6.43 49.66
CA GLU A 356 -38.41 -7.48 50.65
C GLU A 356 -39.60 -8.37 50.28
N GLY A 357 -39.35 -9.69 50.27
CA GLY A 357 -40.35 -10.75 50.14
C GLY A 357 -39.71 -12.15 50.03
N SER A 358 -39.32 -12.73 51.16
CA SER A 358 -39.01 -14.15 51.35
C SER A 358 -40.29 -14.93 51.67
N ASP A 359 -40.51 -16.10 51.05
CA ASP A 359 -40.76 -17.40 51.73
C ASP A 359 -41.40 -18.48 50.82
N HIS A 360 -40.64 -19.56 50.68
CA HIS A 360 -40.98 -20.98 50.88
C HIS A 360 -42.28 -21.65 50.34
N GLN A 361 -42.01 -22.68 49.53
CA GLN A 361 -42.50 -24.09 49.60
C GLN A 361 -43.83 -24.54 48.97
N VAL A 362 -43.74 -25.79 48.46
CA VAL A 362 -44.72 -26.89 48.37
C VAL A 362 -45.30 -27.23 46.97
N THR A 363 -44.64 -28.21 46.34
CA THR A 363 -45.16 -29.51 45.86
C THR A 363 -46.38 -29.58 44.93
N TYR A 364 -46.26 -30.31 43.82
CA TYR A 364 -47.11 -31.48 43.51
C TYR A 364 -46.34 -32.47 42.64
N ASN A 365 -46.34 -33.74 43.08
CA ASN A 365 -45.84 -34.93 42.42
C ASN A 365 -47.03 -35.71 41.83
N ARG A 366 -46.67 -36.76 41.04
CA ARG A 366 -47.42 -37.98 40.67
C ARG A 366 -48.21 -37.87 39.36
N GLU A 367 -48.14 -38.80 38.41
CA GLU A 367 -48.01 -40.28 38.39
C GLU A 367 -47.40 -40.71 37.03
N GLU A 368 -46.92 -41.92 36.70
CA GLU A 368 -46.41 -43.18 37.30
C GLU A 368 -46.11 -44.09 36.07
N GLY A 369 -45.16 -45.03 36.15
CA GLY A 369 -45.06 -46.11 35.15
C GLY A 369 -43.67 -46.70 34.91
N GLU A 370 -43.22 -47.58 35.81
CA GLU A 370 -42.12 -48.53 35.57
C GLU A 370 -42.65 -49.83 34.94
N GLU A 371 -41.92 -50.39 33.97
CA GLU A 371 -41.39 -51.78 33.99
C GLU A 371 -40.60 -52.05 32.70
N GLY A 372 -39.52 -52.82 32.81
CA GLY A 372 -38.51 -52.98 31.77
C GLY A 372 -38.53 -54.28 30.97
N GLN A 373 -37.39 -54.45 30.26
CA GLN A 373 -36.69 -55.69 29.91
C GLN A 373 -36.88 -56.34 28.51
N TYR A 374 -35.71 -56.60 27.90
CA TYR A 374 -35.32 -57.61 26.88
C TYR A 374 -35.40 -57.35 25.35
N VAL A 375 -34.18 -57.28 24.77
CA VAL A 375 -33.64 -57.98 23.56
C VAL A 375 -34.17 -57.63 22.14
N PRO A 376 -33.27 -57.41 21.15
CA PRO A 376 -33.60 -57.11 19.74
C PRO A 376 -34.03 -58.37 18.97
N PRO A 377 -34.70 -58.26 17.81
CA PRO A 377 -33.97 -58.63 16.57
C PRO A 377 -34.49 -58.14 15.19
N HIS A 378 -33.61 -58.37 14.19
CA HIS A 378 -33.82 -58.90 12.81
C HIS A 378 -34.00 -58.01 11.56
N HIS A 379 -32.93 -58.07 10.74
CA HIS A 379 -32.75 -58.09 9.27
C HIS A 379 -33.82 -58.80 8.41
N PRO A 380 -33.77 -58.64 7.06
CA PRO A 380 -33.06 -59.59 6.16
C PRO A 380 -32.19 -58.89 5.08
N GLU A 381 -30.94 -59.30 4.79
CA GLU A 381 -30.45 -60.32 3.81
C GLU A 381 -31.09 -60.23 2.41
N ARG A 382 -30.42 -60.27 1.25
CA ARG A 382 -29.24 -61.02 0.73
C ARG A 382 -28.94 -60.44 -0.69
N ARG A 383 -27.77 -60.49 -1.34
CA ARG A 383 -27.00 -61.68 -1.77
C ARG A 383 -25.80 -61.24 -2.63
N ALA A 384 -24.60 -61.77 -2.37
CA ALA A 384 -23.61 -62.09 -3.41
C ALA A 384 -22.75 -63.25 -2.92
N GLN A 385 -22.69 -64.32 -3.71
CA GLN A 385 -21.97 -65.56 -3.43
C GLN A 385 -20.64 -65.58 -4.19
N GLN A 386 -19.58 -65.94 -3.45
CA GLN A 386 -18.48 -66.87 -3.78
C GLN A 386 -17.58 -66.62 -5.00
N LEU A 387 -16.28 -66.48 -4.72
CA LEU A 387 -15.26 -67.48 -5.11
C LEU A 387 -14.02 -67.33 -4.22
N GLN A 388 -13.56 -68.46 -3.68
CA GLN A 388 -12.33 -68.62 -2.91
C GLN A 388 -11.58 -69.79 -3.56
N GLU A 389 -10.32 -69.60 -3.97
CA GLU A 389 -9.24 -70.61 -3.93
C GLU A 389 -7.97 -70.15 -4.68
N GLN A 390 -6.88 -69.88 -3.94
CA GLN A 390 -5.54 -70.51 -4.06
C GLN A 390 -4.40 -69.60 -3.54
N LYS A 391 -3.44 -70.23 -2.86
CA LYS A 391 -2.32 -69.75 -2.02
C LYS A 391 -1.01 -70.40 -2.55
N PRO A 392 0.21 -70.17 -2.01
CA PRO A 392 1.05 -68.97 -1.77
C PRO A 392 2.36 -68.96 -2.63
N GLN A 393 3.17 -67.89 -2.59
CA GLN A 393 4.65 -68.03 -2.58
C GLN A 393 5.41 -66.80 -2.04
N LEU A 394 6.59 -67.09 -1.47
CA LEU A 394 7.35 -66.38 -0.44
C LEU A 394 8.12 -65.10 -0.85
N PRO A 395 8.55 -64.30 0.15
CA PRO A 395 9.55 -63.22 0.03
C PRO A 395 10.99 -63.72 0.26
N LEU A 396 11.97 -63.05 -0.35
CA LEU A 396 13.43 -63.12 -0.12
C LEU A 396 13.98 -61.80 -0.73
N GLU A 397 14.93 -61.04 -0.20
CA GLU A 397 15.87 -61.18 0.93
C GLU A 397 16.57 -59.81 1.06
N VAL A 398 16.71 -59.24 2.26
CA VAL A 398 17.76 -58.24 2.52
C VAL A 398 18.56 -58.75 3.70
N VAL A 399 19.84 -58.94 3.42
CA VAL A 399 20.86 -59.57 4.25
C VAL A 399 21.15 -58.74 5.50
N GLU A 400 21.01 -59.36 6.67
CA GLU A 400 21.62 -58.90 7.92
C GLU A 400 23.11 -59.26 7.97
N VAL A 401 23.94 -58.32 8.42
CA VAL A 401 25.17 -58.63 9.14
C VAL A 401 25.20 -57.75 10.39
N ASN A 402 24.97 -58.37 11.54
CA ASN A 402 25.32 -57.81 12.86
C ASN A 402 26.72 -58.27 13.26
N PRO A 403 27.39 -57.52 14.16
CA PRO A 403 27.93 -58.19 15.34
C PRO A 403 27.60 -57.49 16.66
N SER A 404 26.90 -58.25 17.50
CA SER A 404 27.05 -58.49 18.95
C SER A 404 27.04 -57.35 20.01
N PRO A 405 26.34 -57.59 21.15
CA PRO A 405 26.30 -56.72 22.34
C PRO A 405 27.28 -57.18 23.43
N GLU A 406 27.77 -56.27 24.28
CA GLU A 406 28.19 -56.64 25.63
C GLU A 406 28.14 -55.46 26.63
N ASN A 407 27.40 -55.71 27.72
CA ASN A 407 27.42 -55.10 29.06
C ASN A 407 26.65 -53.80 29.32
N ASP A 408 25.38 -53.94 29.74
CA ASP A 408 24.82 -53.15 30.85
C ASP A 408 24.09 -54.07 31.86
N PRO A 409 24.25 -53.86 33.19
CA PRO A 409 23.65 -54.67 34.24
C PRO A 409 22.17 -54.29 34.54
N PRO A 410 21.39 -55.14 35.24
CA PRO A 410 19.94 -54.98 35.34
C PRO A 410 19.52 -54.00 36.45
N LEU A 411 18.65 -53.04 36.13
CA LEU A 411 17.96 -52.20 37.11
C LEU A 411 16.59 -52.78 37.49
N ALA A 412 16.32 -52.77 38.80
CA ALA A 412 15.11 -53.25 39.45
C ALA A 412 13.89 -52.35 39.17
N PRO A 413 12.64 -52.84 39.36
CA PRO A 413 11.44 -52.10 39.00
C PRO A 413 11.11 -51.01 40.03
N GLY A 414 10.99 -49.75 39.59
CA GLY A 414 10.40 -48.68 40.42
C GLY A 414 11.02 -47.28 40.35
N GLY A 415 11.87 -46.95 39.37
CA GLY A 415 12.42 -45.59 39.21
C GLY A 415 11.89 -44.87 37.96
N HIS A 416 11.39 -43.64 38.11
CA HIS A 416 11.17 -42.71 36.99
C HIS A 416 12.46 -41.95 36.70
N VAL A 417 12.77 -41.78 35.41
CA VAL A 417 13.87 -40.93 34.95
C VAL A 417 13.31 -39.52 34.73
N VAL A 418 13.87 -38.54 35.44
CA VAL A 418 13.68 -37.11 35.16
C VAL A 418 14.98 -36.63 34.52
N SER A 419 14.90 -36.22 33.26
CA SER A 419 15.97 -35.51 32.57
C SER A 419 15.96 -34.04 33.01
N VAL A 420 17.04 -33.61 33.65
CA VAL A 420 17.35 -32.20 33.90
C VAL A 420 18.66 -31.94 33.15
N ASP A 421 18.65 -31.02 32.18
CA ASP A 421 19.88 -30.53 31.56
C ASP A 421 20.50 -29.45 32.46
N GLU A 422 21.80 -29.61 32.69
CA GLU A 422 22.64 -28.93 33.67
C GLU A 422 22.90 -27.47 33.28
N GLU A 423 22.66 -26.52 34.19
CA GLU A 423 23.67 -25.55 34.67
C GLU A 423 23.33 -25.19 36.15
N ASP A 424 24.31 -25.30 37.04
CA ASP A 424 24.33 -25.04 38.49
C ASP A 424 23.60 -26.01 39.45
N VAL A 425 24.28 -27.12 39.81
CA VAL A 425 24.02 -27.80 41.09
C VAL A 425 25.33 -28.26 41.75
N ASP A 426 25.72 -27.61 42.85
CA ASP A 426 26.71 -28.11 43.81
C ASP A 426 26.04 -29.12 44.75
N PHE A 427 26.47 -30.38 44.69
CA PHE A 427 25.88 -31.49 45.44
C PHE A 427 26.56 -31.66 46.80
N ASP A 428 26.23 -30.79 47.76
CA ASP A 428 26.48 -31.07 49.17
C ASP A 428 25.52 -30.25 50.06
N THR A 429 24.26 -30.68 50.14
CA THR A 429 23.39 -30.59 51.33
C THR A 429 21.96 -31.03 50.95
N GLY A 430 21.45 -32.08 51.60
CA GLY A 430 20.13 -32.67 51.34
C GLY A 430 18.93 -31.84 51.80
N VAL A 431 18.81 -30.59 51.33
CA VAL A 431 17.61 -29.75 51.45
C VAL A 431 17.47 -28.94 50.16
N ILE A 432 16.55 -29.34 49.28
CA ILE A 432 16.16 -28.52 48.13
C ILE A 432 15.37 -27.32 48.67
N GLN A 433 16.01 -26.17 48.79
CA GLN A 433 15.30 -24.90 48.90
C GLN A 433 14.87 -24.47 47.50
N TYR A 434 13.56 -24.48 47.24
CA TYR A 434 13.00 -23.76 46.09
C TYR A 434 13.11 -22.27 46.42
N THR A 435 14.12 -21.58 45.90
CA THR A 435 14.11 -20.13 45.88
C THR A 435 13.10 -19.68 44.83
N THR A 436 12.10 -18.91 45.24
CA THR A 436 11.10 -18.29 44.35
C THR A 436 11.69 -17.19 43.46
N GLU A 437 13.01 -17.02 43.44
CA GLU A 437 13.71 -15.93 42.75
C GLU A 437 13.98 -16.20 41.26
N ASN A 438 13.94 -17.48 40.83
CA ASN A 438 14.16 -17.89 39.43
C ASN A 438 12.90 -18.30 38.67
N LYS A 439 11.70 -18.17 39.27
CA LYS A 439 10.47 -18.48 38.54
C LYS A 439 10.12 -17.32 37.61
N GLU A 440 10.15 -17.56 36.31
CA GLU A 440 9.65 -16.62 35.30
C GLU A 440 8.14 -16.42 35.52
N THR A 441 7.78 -15.35 36.21
CA THR A 441 6.39 -15.01 36.51
C THR A 441 6.00 -13.70 35.84
N CYS A 442 4.70 -13.53 35.59
CA CYS A 442 4.14 -12.32 35.02
C CYS A 442 4.51 -11.07 35.84
N ALA A 443 4.57 -11.17 37.17
CA ALA A 443 4.95 -10.05 38.03
C ALA A 443 6.34 -9.45 37.68
N ARG A 444 7.24 -10.23 37.08
CA ARG A 444 8.59 -9.78 36.69
C ARG A 444 8.75 -9.63 35.17
N PHE A 445 8.05 -10.45 34.38
CA PHE A 445 8.28 -10.59 32.94
C PHE A 445 7.07 -10.21 32.08
N GLN A 446 6.04 -9.57 32.64
CA GLN A 446 4.94 -8.98 31.88
C GLN A 446 5.43 -8.07 30.74
N GLN A 447 6.63 -7.50 30.90
CA GLN A 447 7.27 -6.66 29.89
C GLN A 447 7.66 -7.41 28.58
N GLN A 448 7.64 -8.74 28.56
CA GLN A 448 7.94 -9.51 27.35
C GLN A 448 6.69 -9.81 26.51
N CYS A 449 5.50 -9.43 26.99
CA CYS A 449 4.25 -9.57 26.26
C CYS A 449 3.92 -8.28 25.50
N SER A 450 3.16 -8.39 24.41
CA SER A 450 2.62 -7.22 23.72
C SER A 450 1.76 -6.37 24.67
N GLN A 451 1.69 -5.07 24.43
CA GLN A 451 0.77 -4.17 25.12
C GLN A 451 -0.70 -4.62 24.96
N ASN A 452 -1.00 -5.25 23.82
CA ASN A 452 -2.32 -5.80 23.50
C ASN A 452 -2.49 -7.27 23.94
N ALA A 453 -1.69 -7.72 24.91
CA ALA A 453 -1.76 -9.07 25.46
C ALA A 453 -2.03 -9.10 26.97
N VAL A 454 -2.31 -10.30 27.47
CA VAL A 454 -2.48 -10.67 28.87
C VAL A 454 -1.43 -11.72 29.21
N CYS A 455 -0.74 -11.51 30.32
CA CYS A 455 0.23 -12.47 30.84
C CYS A 455 -0.46 -13.44 31.81
N SER A 456 -0.20 -14.73 31.64
CA SER A 456 -0.71 -15.80 32.49
C SER A 456 0.43 -16.60 33.10
N ASP A 457 0.40 -16.78 34.43
CA ASP A 457 1.36 -17.59 35.18
C ASP A 457 1.02 -19.09 35.14
N TYR A 458 2.04 -19.91 34.90
CA TYR A 458 1.97 -21.37 34.87
C TYR A 458 2.86 -21.98 35.97
N ALA A 459 2.79 -23.30 36.13
CA ALA A 459 3.60 -24.01 37.12
C ALA A 459 5.11 -23.83 36.85
N THR A 460 5.52 -23.79 35.58
CA THR A 460 6.91 -23.78 35.13
C THR A 460 7.41 -22.43 34.58
N GLY A 461 6.54 -21.43 34.41
CA GLY A 461 6.89 -20.11 33.85
C GLY A 461 5.65 -19.27 33.54
N PHE A 462 5.68 -18.42 32.51
CA PHE A 462 4.53 -17.61 32.06
C PHE A 462 4.31 -17.70 30.53
N CYS A 463 3.09 -17.46 30.07
CA CYS A 463 2.80 -17.25 28.64
C CYS A 463 2.02 -15.95 28.42
N CYS A 464 2.14 -15.39 27.22
CA CYS A 464 1.39 -14.23 26.77
C CYS A 464 0.24 -14.68 25.88
N HIS A 465 -0.92 -14.03 25.98
CA HIS A 465 -2.10 -14.30 25.16
C HIS A 465 -2.69 -12.98 24.65
N CYS A 466 -2.98 -12.85 23.36
CA CYS A 466 -3.56 -11.61 22.82
C CYS A 466 -4.95 -11.33 23.44
N ARG A 467 -5.28 -10.05 23.62
CA ARG A 467 -6.59 -9.59 24.10
C ARG A 467 -7.66 -9.81 23.00
N PRO A 468 -8.95 -9.87 23.37
CA PRO A 468 -10.04 -9.90 22.37
C PRO A 468 -9.94 -8.74 21.37
N GLY A 469 -10.14 -9.01 20.08
CA GLY A 469 -9.96 -8.05 18.99
C GLY A 469 -8.53 -7.98 18.43
N PHE A 470 -7.62 -8.80 18.97
CA PHE A 470 -6.25 -8.97 18.49
C PHE A 470 -5.90 -10.45 18.35
N TYR A 471 -5.04 -10.76 17.40
CA TYR A 471 -4.52 -12.11 17.16
C TYR A 471 -3.00 -12.16 17.09
N GLY A 472 -2.42 -13.32 17.38
CA GLY A 472 -0.98 -13.53 17.40
C GLY A 472 -0.57 -14.55 18.45
N ASN A 473 0.72 -14.60 18.79
CA ASN A 473 1.27 -15.51 19.79
C ASN A 473 1.34 -14.90 21.21
N GLY A 474 0.69 -13.75 21.42
CA GLY A 474 0.68 -13.01 22.69
C GLY A 474 1.91 -12.12 22.93
N ARG A 475 3.07 -12.49 22.39
CA ARG A 475 4.24 -11.60 22.38
C ARG A 475 4.13 -10.54 21.31
N GLN A 476 3.61 -10.94 20.16
CA GLN A 476 3.29 -10.08 19.02
C GLN A 476 1.79 -10.25 18.74
N CYS A 477 1.05 -9.14 18.76
CA CYS A 477 -0.40 -9.12 18.60
C CYS A 477 -0.79 -8.05 17.60
N LEU A 478 -1.56 -8.42 16.56
CA LEU A 478 -2.08 -7.52 15.54
C LEU A 478 -3.60 -7.39 15.67
N PRO A 479 -4.18 -6.23 15.29
CA PRO A 479 -5.62 -6.03 15.29
C PRO A 479 -6.32 -6.98 14.32
N ASP A 480 -7.44 -7.57 14.75
CA ASP A 480 -8.25 -8.46 13.91
C ASP A 480 -8.82 -7.71 12.69
N GLY A 481 -8.73 -8.34 11.51
CA GLY A 481 -9.30 -7.84 10.26
C GLY A 481 -8.51 -6.72 9.57
N ALA A 482 -7.52 -6.12 10.24
CA ALA A 482 -6.76 -5.02 9.65
C ALA A 482 -5.79 -5.53 8.56
N PRO A 483 -5.67 -4.84 7.41
CA PRO A 483 -4.71 -5.18 6.39
C PRO A 483 -3.29 -5.03 6.91
N GLN A 484 -2.39 -5.92 6.49
CA GLN A 484 -1.02 -5.95 6.97
C GLN A 484 -0.03 -5.63 5.86
N ARG A 485 1.00 -4.86 6.21
CA ARG A 485 2.11 -4.52 5.32
C ARG A 485 3.38 -5.20 5.78
N VAL A 486 4.08 -5.79 4.83
CA VAL A 486 5.38 -6.42 5.04
C VAL A 486 6.41 -5.69 4.22
N SER A 487 7.54 -5.37 4.84
CA SER A 487 8.71 -4.85 4.16
C SER A 487 9.89 -5.77 4.36
N GLY A 488 10.77 -5.82 3.38
CA GLY A 488 11.86 -6.77 3.39
C GLY A 488 12.96 -6.40 2.42
N LYS A 489 14.11 -7.03 2.63
CA LYS A 489 15.24 -6.95 1.73
C LYS A 489 15.54 -8.34 1.20
N VAL A 490 15.86 -8.42 -0.08
CA VAL A 490 16.28 -9.65 -0.73
C VAL A 490 17.74 -9.53 -1.15
N SER A 491 18.55 -10.50 -0.77
CA SER A 491 19.95 -10.58 -1.16
C SER A 491 20.31 -12.00 -1.58
N GLY A 492 21.35 -12.16 -2.39
CA GLY A 492 21.94 -13.45 -2.67
C GLY A 492 22.54 -13.58 -4.06
N THR A 493 22.94 -14.80 -4.39
CA THR A 493 23.56 -15.13 -5.68
C THR A 493 22.81 -16.27 -6.34
N VAL A 494 22.18 -15.97 -7.47
CA VAL A 494 21.40 -16.92 -8.27
C VAL A 494 22.09 -17.16 -9.60
N THR A 495 22.39 -18.42 -9.88
CA THR A 495 22.94 -18.87 -11.15
C THR A 495 21.83 -19.28 -12.10
N VAL A 496 21.65 -18.52 -13.18
CA VAL A 496 20.68 -18.83 -14.24
C VAL A 496 21.41 -19.56 -15.37
N GLY A 497 21.17 -20.85 -15.51
CA GLY A 497 21.94 -21.70 -16.43
C GLY A 497 23.41 -21.80 -16.00
N SER A 498 24.30 -21.04 -16.66
CA SER A 498 25.74 -20.97 -16.36
C SER A 498 26.21 -19.61 -15.85
N PHE A 499 25.30 -18.64 -15.68
CA PHE A 499 25.65 -17.26 -15.35
C PHE A 499 25.26 -16.92 -13.91
N PRO A 500 26.23 -16.69 -13.00
CA PRO A 500 25.94 -16.24 -11.64
C PRO A 500 25.57 -14.76 -11.64
N ILE A 501 24.45 -14.43 -11.02
CA ILE A 501 23.95 -13.06 -10.89
C ILE A 501 23.75 -12.79 -9.41
N ALA A 502 24.51 -11.85 -8.88
CA ALA A 502 24.37 -11.37 -7.51
C ALA A 502 23.46 -10.14 -7.49
N PHE A 503 22.58 -10.09 -6.49
CA PHE A 503 21.78 -8.93 -6.16
C PHE A 503 21.83 -8.76 -4.64
N ASP A 504 21.92 -7.51 -4.20
CA ASP A 504 22.04 -7.20 -2.79
C ASP A 504 21.09 -6.08 -2.43
N ASN A 505 20.39 -6.25 -1.31
CA ASN A 505 19.54 -5.25 -0.69
C ASN A 505 18.39 -4.72 -1.57
N ILE A 506 17.87 -5.56 -2.46
CA ILE A 506 16.70 -5.21 -3.29
C ILE A 506 15.42 -5.26 -2.46
N ASP A 507 14.47 -4.38 -2.77
CA ASP A 507 13.26 -4.20 -1.97
C ASP A 507 12.22 -5.29 -2.22
N LEU A 508 11.67 -5.83 -1.13
CA LEU A 508 10.48 -6.67 -1.12
C LEU A 508 9.40 -5.96 -0.31
N HIS A 509 8.22 -5.80 -0.91
CA HIS A 509 7.03 -5.31 -0.23
C HIS A 509 5.92 -6.33 -0.39
N ALA A 510 5.14 -6.56 0.66
CA ALA A 510 3.92 -7.33 0.55
C ALA A 510 2.74 -6.64 1.23
N TYR A 511 1.56 -6.79 0.62
CA TYR A 511 0.28 -6.33 1.13
C TYR A 511 -0.62 -7.54 1.36
N ILE A 512 -1.19 -7.64 2.56
CA ILE A 512 -1.96 -8.80 2.99
C ILE A 512 -3.37 -8.36 3.40
N VAL A 513 -4.35 -9.03 2.82
CA VAL A 513 -5.76 -8.91 3.19
C VAL A 513 -6.10 -10.14 4.02
N VAL A 514 -6.00 -10.00 5.35
CA VAL A 514 -6.10 -11.11 6.31
C VAL A 514 -7.48 -11.78 6.25
N GLY A 515 -8.55 -10.98 6.10
CA GLY A 515 -9.93 -11.46 6.02
C GLY A 515 -10.23 -12.37 4.82
N ASP A 516 -9.42 -12.26 3.76
CA ASP A 516 -9.61 -13.01 2.51
C ASP A 516 -8.55 -14.09 2.29
N GLY A 517 -7.52 -14.14 3.13
CA GLY A 517 -6.35 -15.00 2.93
C GLY A 517 -5.57 -14.68 1.65
N ARG A 518 -5.51 -13.40 1.27
CA ARG A 518 -4.80 -12.94 0.06
C ARG A 518 -3.50 -12.24 0.42
N ALA A 519 -2.42 -12.60 -0.27
CA ALA A 519 -1.11 -11.99 -0.12
C ALA A 519 -0.55 -11.57 -1.49
N TYR A 520 -0.21 -10.28 -1.61
CA TYR A 520 0.40 -9.69 -2.79
C TYR A 520 1.84 -9.32 -2.45
N THR A 521 2.81 -9.89 -3.15
CA THR A 521 4.24 -9.64 -2.94
C THR A 521 4.84 -9.03 -4.21
N ALA A 522 5.60 -7.96 -4.06
CA ALA A 522 6.37 -7.32 -5.12
C ALA A 522 7.84 -7.24 -4.72
N ILE A 523 8.73 -7.67 -5.60
CA ILE A 523 10.18 -7.57 -5.46
C ILE A 523 10.69 -6.66 -6.57
N SER A 524 11.28 -5.53 -6.18
CA SER A 524 11.68 -4.48 -7.11
C SER A 524 13.16 -4.59 -7.49
N GLN A 525 13.55 -3.96 -8.60
CA GLN A 525 14.94 -3.90 -9.08
C GLN A 525 15.56 -5.28 -9.39
N VAL A 526 14.75 -6.26 -9.77
CA VAL A 526 15.21 -7.61 -10.09
C VAL A 526 15.86 -7.62 -11.48
N PRO A 527 17.13 -8.06 -11.64
CA PRO A 527 17.78 -8.14 -12.94
C PRO A 527 17.04 -9.09 -13.90
N GLU A 528 16.91 -8.71 -15.17
CA GLU A 528 16.08 -9.41 -16.17
C GLU A 528 16.28 -10.93 -16.24
N PRO A 529 17.50 -11.50 -16.33
CA PRO A 529 17.65 -12.95 -16.43
C PRO A 529 17.17 -13.70 -15.17
N VAL A 530 17.34 -13.08 -14.00
CA VAL A 530 16.88 -13.61 -12.72
C VAL A 530 15.37 -13.40 -12.56
N GLY A 531 14.84 -12.27 -13.03
CA GLY A 531 13.42 -11.93 -12.97
C GLY A 531 12.55 -13.01 -13.63
N TRP A 532 12.90 -13.39 -14.87
CA TRP A 532 12.21 -14.49 -15.55
C TRP A 532 12.37 -15.81 -14.79
N ALA A 533 13.61 -16.16 -14.40
CA ALA A 533 13.91 -17.45 -13.78
C ALA A 533 13.33 -17.64 -12.36
N LEU A 534 13.03 -16.54 -11.66
CA LEU A 534 12.42 -16.56 -10.33
C LEU A 534 10.89 -16.63 -10.36
N MET A 535 10.21 -16.44 -11.49
CA MET A 535 8.74 -16.54 -11.53
C MET A 535 8.17 -17.85 -10.95
N PRO A 536 8.75 -19.05 -11.19
CA PRO A 536 8.27 -20.29 -10.55
C PRO A 536 8.59 -20.39 -9.05
N VAL A 537 9.34 -19.43 -8.50
CA VAL A 537 9.79 -19.38 -7.11
C VAL A 537 8.79 -18.57 -6.26
N SER A 538 7.49 -18.80 -6.49
CA SER A 538 6.40 -18.33 -5.64
C SER A 538 6.54 -18.71 -4.17
N PRO A 539 7.28 -19.78 -3.75
CA PRO A 539 7.51 -20.06 -2.33
C PRO A 539 8.12 -18.92 -1.51
N ILE A 540 8.69 -17.87 -2.14
CA ILE A 540 9.10 -16.64 -1.45
C ILE A 540 7.88 -15.89 -0.91
N GLY A 541 6.84 -15.70 -1.75
CA GLY A 541 5.59 -15.04 -1.38
C GLY A 541 4.62 -15.94 -0.60
N GLU A 542 4.65 -17.27 -0.84
CA GLU A 542 3.78 -18.25 -0.15
C GLU A 542 3.98 -18.25 1.38
N LEU A 543 5.16 -17.81 1.86
CA LEU A 543 5.38 -17.61 3.29
C LEU A 543 4.36 -16.63 3.89
N PHE A 544 4.10 -15.49 3.21
CA PHE A 544 3.15 -14.49 3.69
C PHE A 544 1.72 -15.01 3.60
N GLY A 545 1.41 -15.77 2.55
CA GLY A 545 0.17 -16.52 2.45
C GLY A 545 -0.04 -17.44 3.65
N TRP A 546 0.95 -18.27 4.00
CA TRP A 546 0.87 -19.17 5.16
C TRP A 546 0.76 -18.43 6.50
N LEU A 547 1.49 -17.32 6.68
CA LEU A 547 1.42 -16.51 7.91
C LEU A 547 0.02 -15.97 8.15
N PHE A 548 -0.68 -15.53 7.10
CA PHE A 548 -1.98 -14.86 7.17
C PHE A 548 -3.07 -15.60 6.40
N ALA A 549 -3.02 -16.92 6.41
CA ALA A 549 -4.01 -17.75 5.75
C ALA A 549 -5.40 -17.54 6.33
N LEU A 550 -6.42 -17.61 5.47
CA LEU A 550 -7.80 -17.62 5.94
C LEU A 550 -8.02 -18.88 6.78
N GLU A 551 -8.31 -18.67 8.06
CA GLU A 551 -8.49 -19.75 9.04
C GLU A 551 -9.87 -20.37 8.92
N LEU A 552 -9.93 -21.66 8.57
CA LEU A 552 -11.16 -22.44 8.68
C LEU A 552 -11.33 -22.97 10.11
N PRO A 553 -12.55 -23.43 10.50
CA PRO A 553 -12.80 -23.91 11.85
C PRO A 553 -11.76 -24.95 12.32
N ASN A 554 -11.29 -24.79 13.56
CA ASN A 554 -10.25 -25.63 14.17
C ASN A 554 -8.89 -25.59 13.45
N SER A 555 -8.51 -24.45 12.89
CA SER A 555 -7.18 -24.22 12.34
C SER A 555 -6.62 -22.87 12.78
N GLN A 556 -5.31 -22.69 12.64
CA GLN A 556 -4.61 -21.46 12.99
C GLN A 556 -3.55 -21.15 11.92
N ALA A 557 -3.47 -19.90 11.49
CA ALA A 557 -2.48 -19.44 10.54
C ALA A 557 -1.08 -19.33 11.18
N GLY A 558 -0.06 -19.20 10.35
CA GLY A 558 1.33 -19.15 10.80
C GLY A 558 1.64 -17.99 11.76
N PHE A 559 0.96 -16.84 11.63
CA PHE A 559 1.17 -15.68 12.48
C PHE A 559 0.74 -15.94 13.94
N LYS A 560 -0.40 -16.60 14.17
CA LYS A 560 -0.83 -16.99 15.54
C LYS A 560 0.17 -17.93 16.23
N THR A 561 0.91 -18.70 15.45
CA THR A 561 1.91 -19.64 15.96
C THR A 561 3.26 -18.95 16.20
N THR A 562 3.73 -18.15 15.25
CA THR A 562 5.11 -17.63 15.25
C THR A 562 5.23 -16.21 15.81
N GLY A 563 4.15 -15.42 15.82
CA GLY A 563 4.22 -13.98 16.06
C GLY A 563 5.14 -13.25 15.09
N ALA A 564 5.37 -13.81 13.90
CA ALA A 564 6.35 -13.35 12.92
C ALA A 564 7.82 -13.27 13.41
N GLU A 565 8.15 -13.98 14.48
CA GLU A 565 9.52 -14.26 14.91
C GLU A 565 9.86 -15.71 14.52
N PHE A 566 10.52 -15.88 13.38
CA PHE A 566 10.84 -17.20 12.83
C PHE A 566 12.04 -17.17 11.89
N THR A 567 12.62 -18.34 11.67
CA THR A 567 13.58 -18.60 10.59
C THR A 567 13.06 -19.73 9.73
N ARG A 568 12.85 -19.46 8.45
CA ARG A 568 12.46 -20.45 7.45
C ARG A 568 13.66 -20.82 6.59
N HIS A 569 13.95 -22.11 6.46
CA HIS A 569 14.83 -22.61 5.39
C HIS A 569 14.01 -23.45 4.42
N ALA A 570 14.03 -23.06 3.16
CA ALA A 570 13.37 -23.76 2.07
C ALA A 570 14.39 -24.18 1.00
N ASP A 571 14.37 -25.45 0.66
CA ASP A 571 15.15 -26.05 -0.43
C ASP A 571 14.20 -26.38 -1.59
N VAL A 572 14.51 -25.83 -2.76
CA VAL A 572 13.78 -26.06 -4.01
C VAL A 572 14.68 -26.84 -4.97
N LEU A 573 14.21 -27.99 -5.46
CA LEU A 573 14.90 -28.84 -6.42
C LEU A 573 14.10 -28.96 -7.71
N PHE A 574 14.62 -28.40 -8.82
CA PHE A 574 13.94 -28.35 -10.11
C PHE A 574 14.15 -29.60 -10.97
N ASN A 575 13.10 -30.00 -11.69
CA ASN A 575 13.06 -31.13 -12.62
C ASN A 575 12.44 -30.70 -13.98
N PRO A 576 13.04 -31.08 -15.13
CA PRO A 576 14.34 -31.74 -15.29
C PRO A 576 15.51 -30.75 -15.12
N GLY A 577 16.59 -31.18 -14.47
CA GLY A 577 17.84 -30.42 -14.40
C GLY A 577 18.55 -30.45 -13.05
N ASN A 578 17.89 -30.94 -12.00
CA ASN A 578 18.43 -31.10 -10.65
C ASN A 578 19.10 -29.81 -10.10
N GLN A 579 18.68 -28.64 -10.59
CA GLN A 579 19.15 -27.38 -10.04
C GLN A 579 18.55 -27.19 -8.65
N ARG A 580 19.37 -26.74 -7.70
CA ARG A 580 18.97 -26.51 -6.32
C ARG A 580 19.04 -25.03 -5.98
N LEU A 581 17.95 -24.52 -5.44
CA LEU A 581 17.85 -23.17 -4.89
C LEU A 581 17.55 -23.28 -3.39
N SER A 582 18.26 -22.49 -2.59
CA SER A 582 18.05 -22.35 -1.15
C SER A 582 17.51 -20.96 -0.87
N ILE A 583 16.43 -20.90 -0.09
CA ILE A 583 15.75 -19.68 0.32
C ILE A 583 15.76 -19.69 1.85
N VAL A 584 16.31 -18.63 2.45
CA VAL A 584 16.28 -18.41 3.90
C VAL A 584 15.51 -17.13 4.16
N GLN A 585 14.45 -17.20 4.96
CA GLN A 585 13.63 -16.05 5.33
C GLN A 585 13.60 -15.90 6.85
N THR A 586 14.00 -14.75 7.35
CA THR A 586 14.09 -14.48 8.78
C THR A 586 13.16 -13.33 9.15
N GLY A 587 12.18 -13.59 10.01
CA GLY A 587 11.31 -12.60 10.63
C GLY A 587 11.79 -12.29 12.05
N ARG A 588 11.85 -11.00 12.40
CA ARG A 588 12.31 -10.53 13.72
C ARG A 588 11.16 -9.98 14.59
N GLY A 589 9.93 -10.40 14.30
CA GLY A 589 8.72 -9.84 14.90
C GLY A 589 8.26 -8.56 14.22
N LEU A 590 7.44 -7.80 14.95
CA LEU A 590 6.91 -6.50 14.52
C LEU A 590 7.84 -5.38 14.97
N ASP A 591 7.98 -4.34 14.16
CA ASP A 591 8.65 -3.11 14.58
C ASP A 591 7.73 -2.19 15.42
N GLU A 592 8.25 -1.06 15.85
CA GLU A 592 7.53 -0.04 16.64
C GLU A 592 6.27 0.51 15.94
N HIS A 593 6.13 0.27 14.63
CA HIS A 593 5.02 0.72 13.80
C HIS A 593 4.09 -0.45 13.40
N ASN A 594 4.20 -1.62 14.04
CA ASN A 594 3.50 -2.85 13.69
C ASN A 594 3.76 -3.34 12.26
N HIS A 595 4.83 -2.89 11.61
CA HIS A 595 5.22 -3.42 10.31
C HIS A 595 6.02 -4.70 10.49
N LEU A 596 5.67 -5.70 9.69
CA LEU A 596 6.43 -6.93 9.64
C LEU A 596 7.66 -6.73 8.75
N ARG A 597 8.84 -6.98 9.31
CA ARG A 597 10.10 -6.99 8.55
C ARG A 597 10.61 -8.41 8.32
N VAL A 598 10.82 -8.78 7.05
CA VAL A 598 11.37 -10.10 6.67
C VAL A 598 12.61 -9.94 5.79
N GLU A 599 13.72 -10.49 6.25
CA GLU A 599 14.96 -10.57 5.47
C GLU A 599 14.95 -11.87 4.66
N THR A 600 15.22 -11.78 3.35
CA THR A 600 15.19 -12.93 2.44
C THR A 600 16.55 -13.12 1.77
N ILE A 601 17.12 -14.31 1.90
CA ILE A 601 18.38 -14.69 1.25
C ILE A 601 18.11 -15.80 0.24
N VAL A 602 18.47 -15.59 -1.02
CA VAL A 602 18.21 -16.53 -2.12
C VAL A 602 19.52 -16.93 -2.80
N ASN A 603 19.93 -18.19 -2.66
CA ASN A 603 21.20 -18.69 -3.18
C ASN A 603 21.03 -20.01 -3.92
N GLY A 604 21.64 -20.15 -5.10
CA GLY A 604 21.71 -21.44 -5.79
C GLY A 604 21.52 -21.34 -7.29
N HIS A 605 20.97 -22.38 -7.90
CA HIS A 605 20.83 -22.53 -9.34
C HIS A 605 19.34 -22.64 -9.70
N VAL A 606 18.96 -21.98 -10.78
CA VAL A 606 17.60 -22.01 -11.34
C VAL A 606 17.63 -22.34 -12.83
N PRO A 607 16.56 -22.97 -13.36
CA PRO A 607 16.44 -23.19 -14.79
C PRO A 607 16.38 -21.86 -15.55
N LEU A 608 16.96 -21.84 -16.76
CA LEU A 608 16.85 -20.68 -17.65
C LEU A 608 15.45 -20.68 -18.27
N LEU A 609 14.72 -19.59 -18.06
CA LEU A 609 13.46 -19.31 -18.75
C LEU A 609 13.70 -18.26 -19.85
N PRO A 610 13.13 -18.44 -21.06
CA PRO A 610 13.33 -17.49 -22.15
C PRO A 610 12.63 -16.15 -21.83
N PRO A 611 13.15 -15.01 -22.31
CA PRO A 611 12.49 -13.72 -22.14
C PRO A 611 11.09 -13.72 -22.76
N GLY A 612 10.12 -13.11 -22.08
CA GLY A 612 8.71 -13.11 -22.50
C GLY A 612 7.98 -14.44 -22.26
N ALA A 613 8.58 -15.37 -21.50
CA ALA A 613 7.88 -16.57 -21.06
C ALA A 613 6.80 -16.23 -20.04
N GLU A 614 5.66 -16.91 -20.14
CA GLU A 614 4.60 -16.87 -19.14
C GLU A 614 4.68 -18.12 -18.26
N VAL A 615 4.52 -17.96 -16.96
CA VAL A 615 4.52 -19.07 -15.99
C VAL A 615 3.16 -19.17 -15.34
N THR A 616 2.58 -20.36 -15.36
CA THR A 616 1.31 -20.65 -14.69
C THR A 616 1.51 -21.75 -13.66
N VAL A 617 0.97 -21.54 -12.46
CA VAL A 617 1.03 -22.48 -11.34
C VAL A 617 -0.40 -22.96 -11.05
N GLN A 618 -0.61 -24.27 -11.05
CA GLN A 618 -1.94 -24.85 -10.79
C GLN A 618 -2.27 -24.84 -9.30
N PRO A 619 -3.56 -24.78 -8.92
CA PRO A 619 -3.98 -24.88 -7.52
C PRO A 619 -3.48 -26.18 -6.88
N PHE A 620 -3.04 -26.11 -5.63
CA PHE A 620 -2.48 -27.26 -4.94
C PHE A 620 -2.77 -27.25 -3.45
N LYS A 621 -2.54 -28.39 -2.80
CA LYS A 621 -2.59 -28.52 -1.35
C LYS A 621 -1.21 -28.86 -0.80
N GLU A 622 -0.92 -28.39 0.40
CA GLU A 622 0.31 -28.73 1.11
C GLU A 622 0.01 -29.00 2.58
N THR A 623 0.70 -29.98 3.14
CA THR A 623 0.52 -30.38 4.52
C THR A 623 1.69 -29.86 5.35
N TYR A 624 1.38 -29.22 6.47
CA TYR A 624 2.33 -28.71 7.44
C TYR A 624 2.24 -29.54 8.72
N GLN A 625 3.39 -30.05 9.17
CA GLN A 625 3.52 -30.81 10.40
C GLN A 625 4.06 -29.88 11.49
N TYR A 626 3.27 -29.69 12.55
CA TYR A 626 3.60 -28.81 13.66
C TYR A 626 4.20 -29.63 14.79
N TYR A 627 5.47 -29.36 15.07
CA TYR A 627 6.18 -29.84 16.25
C TYR A 627 6.48 -28.64 17.17
N PRO A 628 6.80 -28.87 18.45
CA PRO A 628 7.23 -27.81 19.34
C PRO A 628 8.42 -27.05 18.75
N SER A 629 8.28 -25.74 18.55
CA SER A 629 9.31 -24.84 17.99
C SER A 629 9.78 -25.12 16.56
N VAL A 630 9.21 -26.10 15.84
CA VAL A 630 9.53 -26.36 14.43
C VAL A 630 8.34 -26.84 13.62
N ILE A 631 8.19 -26.30 12.41
CA ILE A 631 7.16 -26.70 11.45
C ILE A 631 7.87 -27.20 10.21
N THR A 632 7.45 -28.34 9.68
CA THR A 632 8.05 -28.92 8.48
C THR A 632 7.00 -29.17 7.42
N SER A 633 7.41 -29.02 6.16
CA SER A 633 6.58 -29.35 5.02
C SER A 633 7.43 -29.84 3.84
N SER A 634 6.87 -30.75 3.05
CA SER A 634 7.48 -31.28 1.85
C SER A 634 6.41 -31.47 0.79
N SER A 635 6.59 -30.87 -0.37
CA SER A 635 5.62 -30.90 -1.46
C SER A 635 6.30 -30.99 -2.83
N VAL A 636 5.56 -31.52 -3.81
CA VAL A 636 5.96 -31.53 -5.22
C VAL A 636 5.02 -30.60 -5.97
N ARG A 637 5.58 -29.66 -6.71
CA ARG A 637 4.84 -28.64 -7.45
C ARG A 637 5.03 -28.81 -8.93
N GLU A 638 3.99 -28.53 -9.69
CA GLU A 638 4.01 -28.47 -11.15
C GLU A 638 3.74 -27.04 -11.58
N PHE A 639 4.51 -26.57 -12.56
CA PHE A 639 4.33 -25.27 -13.19
C PHE A 639 4.52 -25.40 -14.69
N VAL A 640 3.74 -24.64 -15.45
CA VAL A 640 3.77 -24.65 -16.90
C VAL A 640 4.38 -23.35 -17.40
N VAL A 641 5.39 -23.48 -18.26
CA VAL A 641 6.06 -22.38 -18.93
C VAL A 641 5.56 -22.33 -20.37
N VAL A 642 5.03 -21.18 -20.78
CA VAL A 642 4.62 -20.91 -22.16
C VAL A 642 5.61 -19.94 -22.78
N SER A 643 6.20 -20.30 -23.91
CA SER A 643 7.12 -19.42 -24.66
C SER A 643 6.84 -19.48 -26.15
N ALA A 644 7.15 -18.40 -26.86
CA ALA A 644 6.97 -18.31 -28.31
C ALA A 644 7.81 -19.36 -29.08
N GLU A 645 9.00 -19.71 -28.57
CA GLU A 645 9.92 -20.65 -29.25
C GLU A 645 9.61 -22.12 -28.99
N ARG A 646 9.16 -22.47 -27.78
CA ARG A 646 9.06 -23.86 -27.32
C ARG A 646 7.63 -24.32 -27.00
N GLY A 647 6.64 -23.43 -27.18
CA GLY A 647 5.25 -23.70 -26.82
C GLY A 647 5.08 -23.84 -25.31
N SER A 648 4.10 -24.66 -24.91
CA SER A 648 3.81 -24.97 -23.51
C SER A 648 4.61 -26.19 -23.03
N GLN A 649 5.36 -26.02 -21.94
CA GLN A 649 6.20 -27.05 -21.33
C GLN A 649 5.90 -27.14 -19.83
N SER A 650 5.66 -28.35 -19.32
CA SER A 650 5.45 -28.58 -17.88
C SER A 650 6.77 -28.95 -17.20
N TYR A 651 7.00 -28.34 -16.05
CA TYR A 651 8.15 -28.54 -15.17
C TYR A 651 7.67 -28.86 -13.76
N THR A 652 8.50 -29.53 -12.98
CA THR A 652 8.19 -29.77 -11.56
C THR A 652 9.34 -29.34 -10.66
N PHE A 653 9.02 -29.02 -9.42
CA PHE A 653 10.04 -28.87 -8.38
C PHE A 653 9.60 -29.54 -7.07
N HIS A 654 10.58 -30.05 -6.33
CA HIS A 654 10.38 -30.51 -4.96
C HIS A 654 10.72 -29.37 -4.01
N LEU A 655 9.77 -29.00 -3.17
CA LEU A 655 9.95 -28.06 -2.07
C LEU A 655 10.08 -28.84 -0.77
N LYS A 656 11.13 -28.54 -0.01
CA LYS A 656 11.28 -28.97 1.39
C LYS A 656 11.52 -27.73 2.23
N GLN A 657 10.72 -27.55 3.27
CA GLN A 657 10.83 -26.37 4.12
C GLN A 657 10.77 -26.74 5.59
N ASN A 658 11.59 -26.05 6.38
CA ASN A 658 11.54 -26.02 7.83
C ASN A 658 11.31 -24.57 8.28
N ILE A 659 10.54 -24.40 9.35
CA ILE A 659 10.27 -23.10 9.95
C ILE A 659 10.49 -23.27 11.44
N THR A 660 11.53 -22.64 11.98
CA THR A 660 11.82 -22.62 13.41
C THR A 660 11.28 -21.34 14.03
N TYR A 661 10.71 -21.44 15.22
CA TYR A 661 10.08 -20.31 15.91
C TYR A 661 10.17 -20.51 17.43
N ARG A 662 9.89 -19.44 18.18
CA ARG A 662 9.87 -19.47 19.64
C ARG A 662 8.46 -19.75 20.14
N ASP A 663 8.26 -20.93 20.71
CA ASP A 663 6.98 -21.35 21.31
C ASP A 663 6.95 -21.13 22.83
N CYS A 664 5.74 -21.00 23.41
CA CYS A 664 5.58 -20.98 24.86
C CYS A 664 5.65 -22.39 25.45
N ARG A 665 6.78 -22.71 26.09
CA ARG A 665 7.06 -24.05 26.66
C ARG A 665 6.19 -24.43 27.85
N HIS A 666 5.39 -23.51 28.37
CA HIS A 666 4.59 -23.69 29.58
C HIS A 666 3.13 -24.06 29.27
N ASP A 667 2.72 -23.94 28.01
CA ASP A 667 1.39 -24.36 27.57
C ASP A 667 1.40 -25.86 27.19
N ASN A 668 0.36 -26.60 27.57
CA ASN A 668 0.29 -28.06 27.44
C ASN A 668 -0.05 -28.52 26.00
N ARG A 669 0.65 -28.02 24.97
CA ARG A 669 0.53 -28.51 23.59
C ARG A 669 1.36 -29.78 23.40
N ALA A 670 0.82 -30.91 23.87
CA ALA A 670 1.53 -32.19 23.90
C ALA A 670 1.39 -33.06 22.62
N THR A 671 0.56 -32.67 21.67
CA THR A 671 0.27 -33.49 20.46
C THR A 671 0.71 -32.78 19.19
N PRO A 672 1.50 -33.42 18.30
CA PRO A 672 1.80 -32.89 16.97
C PRO A 672 0.50 -32.66 16.20
N GLU A 673 0.31 -31.43 15.73
CA GLU A 673 -0.84 -31.04 14.92
C GLU A 673 -0.45 -31.10 13.44
N THR A 674 -1.38 -31.50 12.58
CA THR A 674 -1.15 -31.50 11.13
C THR A 674 -2.25 -30.70 10.47
N LEU A 675 -1.86 -29.61 9.82
CA LEU A 675 -2.75 -28.75 9.08
C LEU A 675 -2.47 -28.85 7.59
N GLN A 676 -3.50 -28.66 6.78
CA GLN A 676 -3.42 -28.58 5.34
C GLN A 676 -3.70 -27.15 4.91
N ILE A 677 -2.80 -26.58 4.13
CA ILE A 677 -3.04 -25.32 3.43
C ILE A 677 -3.47 -25.65 1.99
N THR A 678 -4.51 -24.95 1.53
CA THR A 678 -5.00 -25.03 0.15
C THR A 678 -4.65 -23.72 -0.54
N MET A 679 -3.77 -23.78 -1.53
CA MET A 679 -3.49 -22.67 -2.44
C MET A 679 -4.52 -22.71 -3.56
N GLU A 680 -5.45 -21.76 -3.55
CA GLU A 680 -6.53 -21.72 -4.53
C GLU A 680 -6.09 -21.04 -5.82
N ARG A 681 -5.29 -19.97 -5.71
CA ARG A 681 -4.75 -19.21 -6.83
C ARG A 681 -3.33 -18.75 -6.52
N VAL A 682 -2.45 -18.91 -7.51
CA VAL A 682 -1.07 -18.42 -7.47
C VAL A 682 -0.78 -17.77 -8.81
N PHE A 683 -0.70 -16.44 -8.82
CA PHE A 683 -0.30 -15.65 -9.98
C PHE A 683 1.13 -15.20 -9.83
N VAL A 684 1.89 -15.31 -10.91
CA VAL A 684 3.30 -14.91 -10.96
C VAL A 684 3.54 -14.11 -12.23
N MET A 685 4.28 -13.02 -12.12
CA MET A 685 4.58 -12.16 -13.28
C MET A 685 5.88 -11.41 -13.06
N TYR A 686 6.70 -11.32 -14.11
CA TYR A 686 7.85 -10.42 -14.15
C TYR A 686 7.61 -9.34 -15.20
N VAL A 687 7.65 -8.07 -14.77
CA VAL A 687 7.51 -6.90 -15.64
C VAL A 687 8.92 -6.36 -15.92
N LYS A 688 9.36 -6.46 -17.18
CA LYS A 688 10.74 -6.12 -17.56
C LYS A 688 11.02 -4.62 -17.46
N GLU A 689 10.06 -3.80 -17.87
CA GLU A 689 10.16 -2.34 -17.95
C GLU A 689 10.37 -1.74 -16.55
N GLU A 690 9.64 -2.26 -15.56
CA GLU A 690 9.73 -1.86 -14.16
C GLU A 690 10.81 -2.64 -13.39
N ARG A 691 11.27 -3.78 -13.95
CA ARG A 691 12.14 -4.76 -13.27
C ARG A 691 11.52 -5.26 -11.96
N ILE A 692 10.22 -5.50 -11.96
CA ILE A 692 9.44 -5.93 -10.79
C ILE A 692 8.95 -7.36 -10.98
N LEU A 693 9.14 -8.19 -9.97
CA LEU A 693 8.60 -9.55 -9.86
C LEU A 693 7.42 -9.54 -8.88
N ARG A 694 6.26 -10.00 -9.33
CA ARG A 694 5.00 -9.99 -8.56
C ARG A 694 4.51 -11.42 -8.31
N TYR A 695 4.07 -11.67 -7.07
CA TYR A 695 3.36 -12.88 -6.66
C TYR A 695 2.04 -12.49 -6.03
N ALA A 696 0.92 -13.06 -6.48
CA ALA A 696 -0.38 -12.89 -5.82
C ALA A 696 -0.95 -14.27 -5.47
N ILE A 697 -1.23 -14.48 -4.19
CA ILE A 697 -1.55 -15.78 -3.63
C ILE A 697 -2.85 -15.67 -2.84
N THR A 698 -3.75 -16.63 -3.03
CA THR A 698 -4.98 -16.78 -2.26
C THR A 698 -5.02 -18.14 -1.61
N ASN A 699 -5.20 -18.19 -0.29
CA ASN A 699 -5.05 -19.42 0.45
C ASN A 699 -5.87 -19.53 1.73
N LYS A 700 -6.16 -20.78 2.09
CA LYS A 700 -6.95 -21.17 3.27
C LYS A 700 -6.27 -22.29 4.01
N ILE A 701 -6.37 -22.31 5.34
CA ILE A 701 -5.81 -23.37 6.18
C ILE A 701 -6.91 -24.13 6.90
N SER A 702 -6.77 -25.46 7.00
CA SER A 702 -7.75 -26.36 7.61
C SER A 702 -7.10 -27.62 8.18
N PRO A 703 -7.79 -28.39 9.05
CA PRO A 703 -7.36 -29.73 9.42
C PRO A 703 -7.25 -30.67 8.21
N VAL A 704 -6.35 -31.64 8.26
CA VAL A 704 -6.21 -32.65 7.20
C VAL A 704 -7.46 -33.53 7.15
N GLY A 705 -8.05 -33.68 5.97
CA GLY A 705 -9.22 -34.54 5.77
C GLY A 705 -10.56 -33.88 6.12
N ALA A 706 -10.57 -32.58 6.45
CA ALA A 706 -11.77 -31.74 6.51
C ALA A 706 -12.32 -31.44 5.10
N GLY A 707 -12.48 -32.48 4.27
CA GLY A 707 -13.16 -32.38 2.99
C GLY A 707 -14.68 -32.35 3.21
N SER A 708 -15.28 -31.19 2.90
CA SER A 708 -16.71 -31.01 2.55
C SER A 708 -17.75 -31.63 3.49
N SER A 709 -18.05 -30.95 4.61
CA SER A 709 -19.46 -30.71 4.90
C SER A 709 -19.92 -29.63 3.91
N ASP A 710 -20.63 -30.02 2.85
CA ASP A 710 -21.07 -29.14 1.75
C ASP A 710 -21.91 -27.93 2.20
N GLU A 711 -22.28 -27.81 3.48
CA GLU A 711 -23.11 -26.71 4.00
C GLU A 711 -22.31 -25.57 4.64
N GLU A 712 -21.10 -25.80 5.17
CA GLU A 712 -20.27 -24.74 5.80
C GLU A 712 -19.34 -24.03 4.80
N LEU A 713 -18.89 -24.72 3.75
CA LEU A 713 -18.03 -24.17 2.69
C LEU A 713 -18.78 -23.29 1.67
N LEU A 714 -20.10 -23.15 1.80
CA LEU A 714 -20.94 -22.29 0.98
C LEU A 714 -21.08 -20.86 1.56
N ASN A 715 -20.52 -20.60 2.75
CA ASN A 715 -20.56 -19.28 3.32
C ASN A 715 -19.71 -18.30 2.47
N PRO A 716 -20.26 -17.14 2.09
CA PRO A 716 -19.55 -16.08 1.37
C PRO A 716 -18.15 -15.76 1.90
N CYS A 717 -17.95 -15.72 3.22
CA CYS A 717 -16.65 -15.45 3.86
C CYS A 717 -15.60 -16.50 3.49
N TYR A 718 -15.98 -17.78 3.45
CA TYR A 718 -15.05 -18.86 3.14
C TYR A 718 -14.84 -19.04 1.65
N VAL A 719 -15.77 -18.60 0.80
CA VAL A 719 -15.62 -18.64 -0.66
C VAL A 719 -14.88 -17.41 -1.19
N GLY A 720 -14.84 -16.32 -0.39
CA GLY A 720 -14.32 -15.02 -0.81
C GLY A 720 -15.26 -14.30 -1.78
N ASN A 721 -16.57 -14.58 -1.68
CA ASN A 721 -17.63 -13.96 -2.49
C ASN A 721 -18.54 -13.12 -1.58
N HIS A 722 -17.95 -12.18 -0.86
CA HIS A 722 -18.64 -11.20 -0.02
C HIS A 722 -18.27 -9.79 -0.47
N ASP A 723 -19.09 -8.84 -0.04
CA ASP A 723 -19.03 -7.40 -0.32
C ASP A 723 -18.57 -6.59 0.90
N CYS A 724 -17.94 -7.22 1.89
CA CYS A 724 -17.29 -6.51 3.00
C CYS A 724 -16.12 -5.63 2.50
N ASP A 725 -15.88 -4.51 3.20
CA ASP A 725 -14.71 -3.67 2.97
C ASP A 725 -13.41 -4.46 3.14
N THR A 726 -12.34 -4.07 2.45
CA THR A 726 -10.99 -4.65 2.62
C THR A 726 -10.41 -4.44 4.03
N THR A 727 -10.90 -3.45 4.76
CA THR A 727 -10.59 -3.12 6.16
C THR A 727 -11.66 -3.67 7.12
N ALA A 728 -12.50 -4.59 6.66
CA ALA A 728 -13.48 -5.29 7.48
C ALA A 728 -13.20 -6.80 7.54
N GLN A 729 -13.56 -7.40 8.67
CA GLN A 729 -13.59 -8.83 8.85
C GLN A 729 -14.96 -9.39 8.45
N CYS A 730 -14.96 -10.36 7.53
CA CYS A 730 -16.13 -11.17 7.23
C CYS A 730 -16.34 -12.22 8.32
N ILE A 731 -17.43 -12.11 9.07
CA ILE A 731 -17.77 -13.05 10.15
C ILE A 731 -18.86 -13.99 9.64
N PRO A 732 -18.56 -15.29 9.48
CA PRO A 732 -19.53 -16.28 9.02
C PRO A 732 -20.59 -16.52 10.11
N LEU A 733 -21.86 -16.52 9.71
CA LEU A 733 -23.00 -16.92 10.53
C LEU A 733 -23.53 -18.27 10.04
N GLU A 734 -24.64 -18.74 10.63
CA GLU A 734 -25.23 -20.02 10.28
C GLU A 734 -25.66 -20.07 8.79
N GLY A 735 -25.18 -21.09 8.06
CA GLY A 735 -25.43 -21.26 6.62
C GLY A 735 -24.68 -20.24 5.74
N GLN A 736 -25.41 -19.55 4.85
CA GLN A 736 -24.86 -18.52 3.95
C GLN A 736 -24.87 -17.11 4.53
N ALA A 737 -25.46 -16.91 5.71
CA ALA A 737 -25.47 -15.60 6.33
C ALA A 737 -24.05 -15.22 6.78
N PHE A 738 -23.71 -13.95 6.63
CA PHE A 738 -22.47 -13.38 7.14
C PHE A 738 -22.74 -11.95 7.61
N ARG A 739 -21.84 -11.41 8.42
CA ARG A 739 -21.83 -9.99 8.77
C ARG A 739 -20.44 -9.44 8.57
N CYS A 740 -20.35 -8.24 8.03
CA CYS A 740 -19.10 -7.49 7.96
C CYS A 740 -18.93 -6.71 9.26
N GLN A 741 -17.73 -6.76 9.84
CA GLN A 741 -17.38 -6.00 11.02
C GLN A 741 -16.07 -5.26 10.72
N CYS A 742 -16.06 -3.93 10.85
CA CYS A 742 -14.82 -3.16 10.65
C CYS A 742 -13.70 -3.70 11.55
N ALA A 743 -12.48 -3.68 11.01
CA ALA A 743 -11.30 -4.08 11.74
C ALA A 743 -11.12 -3.24 13.00
N THR A 744 -10.39 -3.78 13.97
CA THR A 744 -10.02 -3.01 15.17
C THR A 744 -9.24 -1.75 14.75
N GLY A 745 -9.65 -0.59 15.26
CA GLY A 745 -9.12 0.73 14.84
C GLY A 745 -9.93 1.41 13.74
N TYR A 746 -10.95 0.74 13.20
CA TYR A 746 -11.87 1.29 12.21
C TYR A 746 -13.30 1.25 12.72
N THR A 747 -14.14 2.16 12.25
CA THR A 747 -15.57 2.20 12.56
C THR A 747 -16.40 2.41 11.30
N GLY A 748 -17.69 2.10 11.35
CA GLY A 748 -18.57 2.06 10.19
C GLY A 748 -19.54 0.88 10.20
N ASP A 749 -20.10 0.57 9.05
CA ASP A 749 -21.13 -0.48 8.87
C ASP A 749 -20.55 -1.84 8.45
N GLY A 750 -19.23 -1.94 8.27
CA GLY A 750 -18.53 -3.15 7.81
C GLY A 750 -18.40 -3.26 6.28
N HIS A 751 -19.17 -2.50 5.52
CA HIS A 751 -19.03 -2.39 4.06
C HIS A 751 -18.29 -1.11 3.66
N ASN A 752 -18.37 -0.09 4.52
CA ASN A 752 -17.62 1.15 4.47
C ASN A 752 -16.99 1.35 5.85
N CYS A 753 -15.69 1.15 5.95
CA CYS A 753 -14.96 1.30 7.20
C CYS A 753 -14.00 2.48 7.09
N TYR A 754 -14.11 3.38 8.06
CA TYR A 754 -13.26 4.56 8.18
C TYR A 754 -12.38 4.46 9.41
N ASP A 755 -11.18 5.00 9.28
CA ASP A 755 -10.20 5.06 10.36
C ASP A 755 -10.76 5.85 11.56
N ILE A 756 -10.54 5.34 12.77
CA ILE A 756 -10.90 6.05 13.99
C ILE A 756 -9.75 7.00 14.32
N ASP A 757 -9.99 8.31 14.27
CA ASP A 757 -8.99 9.28 14.71
C ASP A 757 -8.97 9.36 16.25
N GLU A 758 -8.13 8.52 16.86
CA GLU A 758 -8.04 8.48 18.32
C GLU A 758 -7.40 9.76 18.91
N CYS A 759 -6.74 10.57 18.09
CA CYS A 759 -6.20 11.88 18.49
C CYS A 759 -7.29 12.96 18.54
N ALA A 760 -8.31 12.88 17.67
CA ALA A 760 -9.44 13.81 17.66
C ALA A 760 -10.52 13.46 18.70
N GLU A 761 -10.69 12.18 19.05
CA GLU A 761 -11.69 11.73 20.03
C GLU A 761 -11.37 12.12 21.49
N GLY A 762 -10.16 12.64 21.75
CA GLY A 762 -9.87 13.41 22.97
C GLY A 762 -9.86 12.59 24.27
N LEU A 763 -9.31 11.39 24.24
CA LEU A 763 -9.03 10.61 25.45
C LEU A 763 -7.55 10.73 25.82
N ASP A 764 -7.23 10.69 27.11
CA ASP A 764 -5.89 10.66 27.72
C ASP A 764 -5.05 9.43 27.28
N LEU A 765 -4.89 9.22 25.97
CA LEU A 765 -4.25 8.06 25.34
C LEU A 765 -2.74 8.22 25.31
N CYS A 766 -2.27 9.45 25.11
CA CYS A 766 -0.87 9.84 25.11
C CYS A 766 -0.52 10.59 26.39
N GLY A 767 0.63 10.27 26.99
CA GLY A 767 1.09 10.83 28.25
C GLY A 767 1.64 12.26 28.12
N ASP A 768 1.99 12.87 29.26
CA ASP A 768 2.58 14.21 29.28
C ASP A 768 3.87 14.28 28.43
N ASN A 769 4.12 15.43 27.79
CA ASN A 769 5.26 15.70 26.88
C ASN A 769 5.28 14.84 25.59
N SER A 770 4.09 14.44 25.11
CA SER A 770 3.93 13.72 23.85
C SER A 770 2.89 14.38 22.93
N GLN A 771 3.05 14.16 21.63
CA GLN A 771 2.12 14.56 20.58
C GLN A 771 1.46 13.31 19.99
N CYS A 772 0.14 13.26 19.98
CA CYS A 772 -0.61 12.19 19.32
C CYS A 772 -0.54 12.34 17.79
N LEU A 773 -0.28 11.24 17.11
CA LEU A 773 -0.33 11.12 15.65
C LEU A 773 -1.29 9.98 15.28
N ASN A 774 -2.34 10.31 14.53
CA ASN A 774 -3.26 9.33 14.00
C ASN A 774 -2.60 8.56 12.84
N LEU A 775 -2.80 7.25 12.77
CA LEU A 775 -2.37 6.37 11.68
C LEU A 775 -3.55 5.49 11.26
N PRO A 776 -3.61 5.04 10.00
CA PRO A 776 -4.69 4.15 9.56
C PRO A 776 -4.76 2.85 10.39
N GLY A 777 -5.81 2.73 11.21
CA GLY A 777 -6.12 1.62 12.11
C GLY A 777 -5.48 1.69 13.50
N SER A 778 -4.77 2.77 13.83
CA SER A 778 -4.09 2.93 15.14
C SER A 778 -3.56 4.36 15.33
N HIS A 779 -3.31 4.78 16.56
CA HIS A 779 -2.54 6.00 16.84
C HIS A 779 -1.13 5.68 17.37
N ARG A 780 -0.26 6.69 17.39
CA ARG A 780 1.00 6.66 18.16
C ARG A 780 1.24 7.97 18.90
N CYS A 781 1.96 7.89 20.01
CA CYS A 781 2.40 9.04 20.77
C CYS A 781 3.87 9.33 20.45
N GLN A 782 4.14 10.46 19.80
CA GLN A 782 5.50 10.92 19.52
C GLN A 782 5.98 11.80 20.67
N CYS A 783 7.09 11.45 21.31
CA CYS A 783 7.69 12.30 22.34
C CYS A 783 8.21 13.61 21.74
N LEU A 784 8.07 14.70 22.49
CA LEU A 784 8.68 15.98 22.17
C LEU A 784 10.21 15.86 22.20
N GLU A 785 10.90 16.77 21.51
CA GLU A 785 12.36 16.81 21.48
C GLU A 785 12.94 16.89 22.90
N GLY A 786 13.98 16.09 23.19
CA GLY A 786 14.56 15.94 24.53
C GLY A 786 13.87 14.91 25.44
N PHE A 787 12.85 14.20 24.94
CA PHE A 787 12.19 13.12 25.66
C PHE A 787 12.23 11.81 24.86
N GLU A 788 12.33 10.69 25.56
CA GLU A 788 12.26 9.33 25.00
C GLU A 788 11.00 8.61 25.46
N THR A 789 10.49 7.70 24.62
CA THR A 789 9.27 6.95 24.92
C THR A 789 9.52 6.01 26.08
N ALA A 790 8.72 6.13 27.14
CA ALA A 790 8.75 5.24 28.27
C ALA A 790 8.31 3.83 27.88
N TYR A 791 8.58 2.87 28.77
CA TYR A 791 8.31 1.45 28.55
C TYR A 791 6.83 1.12 28.22
N ASP A 792 5.90 1.95 28.68
CA ASP A 792 4.46 1.80 28.42
C ASP A 792 4.04 2.26 27.01
N GLY A 793 4.96 2.83 26.22
CA GLY A 793 4.72 3.32 24.86
C GLY A 793 3.78 4.52 24.79
N ARG A 794 3.43 5.12 25.93
CA ARG A 794 2.46 6.22 26.03
C ARG A 794 3.04 7.44 26.74
N ASN A 795 3.84 7.22 27.78
CA ASN A 795 4.47 8.30 28.52
C ASN A 795 5.83 8.63 27.91
N CYS A 796 6.26 9.87 28.05
CA CYS A 796 7.60 10.30 27.62
C CYS A 796 8.42 10.65 28.86
N VAL A 797 9.61 10.07 28.96
CA VAL A 797 10.58 10.36 30.02
C VAL A 797 11.67 11.27 29.47
N ASP A 798 12.12 12.17 30.32
CA ASP A 798 13.19 13.11 30.01
C ASP A 798 14.51 12.36 29.74
N VAL A 799 15.18 12.69 28.64
CA VAL A 799 16.49 12.12 28.32
C VAL A 799 17.54 12.85 29.14
N ASP A 800 18.27 12.13 30.00
CA ASP A 800 19.38 12.76 30.75
C ASP A 800 20.61 12.88 29.84
N GLU A 801 20.70 13.97 29.08
CA GLU A 801 21.83 14.18 28.16
C GLU A 801 23.16 14.36 28.92
N CYS A 802 23.11 14.76 30.20
CA CYS A 802 24.31 14.90 31.03
C CYS A 802 25.01 13.56 31.33
N SER A 803 24.32 12.43 31.19
CA SER A 803 24.91 11.10 31.31
C SER A 803 26.05 10.86 30.30
N SER A 804 25.96 11.48 29.11
CA SER A 804 26.96 11.40 28.05
C SER A 804 28.12 12.39 28.18
N SER A 805 28.09 13.26 29.22
CA SER A 805 29.05 14.34 29.45
C SER A 805 29.29 15.28 28.24
N PRO A 806 28.25 15.93 27.69
CA PRO A 806 28.34 16.74 26.47
C PRO A 806 28.97 18.15 26.67
N CYS A 807 29.16 18.59 27.92
CA CYS A 807 29.68 19.92 28.24
C CYS A 807 31.22 20.01 28.21
N HIS A 808 31.76 21.23 28.14
CA HIS A 808 33.20 21.48 28.25
C HIS A 808 33.78 20.86 29.54
N ILE A 809 35.04 20.39 29.50
CA ILE A 809 35.70 19.77 30.66
C ILE A 809 35.71 20.64 31.93
N ASN A 810 35.72 21.97 31.75
CA ASN A 810 35.66 22.97 32.82
C ASN A 810 34.26 23.56 33.00
N ALA A 811 33.22 22.86 32.57
CA ALA A 811 31.82 23.20 32.80
C ALA A 811 31.13 22.09 33.60
N ARG A 812 30.01 22.45 34.24
CA ARG A 812 29.08 21.52 34.89
C ARG A 812 27.85 21.38 34.02
N CYS A 813 27.48 20.15 33.70
CA CYS A 813 26.21 19.83 33.06
C CYS A 813 25.07 19.84 34.09
N ILE A 814 23.93 20.42 33.71
CA ILE A 814 22.69 20.41 34.49
C ILE A 814 21.57 19.95 33.54
N ASN A 815 20.99 18.80 33.83
CA ASN A 815 19.84 18.27 33.11
C ASN A 815 18.59 19.08 33.51
N ASP A 816 17.93 19.68 32.53
CA ASP A 816 16.64 20.34 32.67
C ASP A 816 15.58 19.46 31.95
N LEU A 817 14.28 19.74 32.08
CA LEU A 817 13.26 18.92 31.39
C LEU A 817 13.25 19.24 29.89
N GLY A 818 13.43 18.22 29.05
CA GLY A 818 13.50 18.27 27.59
C GLY A 818 14.78 18.86 27.03
N SER A 819 15.79 19.13 27.86
CA SER A 819 17.08 19.70 27.43
C SER A 819 18.12 19.69 28.55
N PHE A 820 19.37 20.01 28.21
CA PHE A 820 20.42 20.25 29.19
C PHE A 820 21.07 21.61 29.00
N ARG A 821 21.70 22.12 30.08
CA ARG A 821 22.54 23.32 30.02
C ARG A 821 23.91 23.11 30.63
N CYS A 822 24.90 23.74 30.02
CA CYS A 822 26.28 23.74 30.50
C CYS A 822 26.60 25.06 31.21
N HIS A 823 27.21 24.98 32.40
CA HIS A 823 27.64 26.16 33.14
C HIS A 823 29.14 26.11 33.44
N CYS A 824 29.91 27.09 32.97
CA CYS A 824 31.35 27.15 33.26
C CYS A 824 31.63 27.18 34.77
N GLN A 825 32.67 26.46 35.17
CA GLN A 825 33.10 26.44 36.56
C GLN A 825 33.67 27.81 36.98
N PRO A 826 33.63 28.16 38.29
CA PRO A 826 34.11 29.45 38.77
C PRO A 826 35.55 29.76 38.34
N GLY A 827 35.77 30.94 37.75
CA GLY A 827 37.07 31.38 37.22
C GLY A 827 37.23 31.20 35.70
N PHE A 828 36.27 30.54 35.05
CA PHE A 828 36.17 30.43 33.60
C PHE A 828 34.93 31.16 33.09
N HIS A 829 35.01 31.68 31.86
CA HIS A 829 33.90 32.34 31.18
C HIS A 829 33.70 31.76 29.78
N GLY A 830 32.45 31.74 29.32
CA GLY A 830 32.04 31.21 28.03
C GLY A 830 30.58 30.76 28.05
N ASP A 831 30.17 29.97 27.06
CA ASP A 831 28.80 29.46 26.86
C ASP A 831 28.55 28.11 27.57
N GLY A 832 29.57 27.54 28.21
CA GLY A 832 29.49 26.23 28.88
C GLY A 832 29.90 25.06 27.99
N PHE A 833 29.84 25.21 26.67
CA PHE A 833 30.42 24.28 25.69
C PHE A 833 31.89 24.62 25.39
N TYR A 834 32.25 25.88 25.61
CA TYR A 834 33.61 26.40 25.64
C TYR A 834 33.81 27.27 26.90
N CYS A 835 34.84 27.00 27.68
CA CYS A 835 35.15 27.76 28.89
C CYS A 835 36.63 28.14 28.94
N ALA A 836 36.92 29.44 28.91
CA ALA A 836 38.29 29.99 28.93
C ALA A 836 38.59 30.73 30.24
N LEU A 837 39.86 30.68 30.67
CA LEU A 837 40.34 31.37 31.87
C LEU A 837 40.52 32.86 31.58
N HIS A 838 40.12 33.73 32.51
CA HIS A 838 40.27 35.17 32.34
C HIS A 838 41.74 35.60 32.50
N GLU A 839 42.48 35.74 31.40
CA GLU A 839 43.76 36.47 31.39
C GLU A 839 43.63 37.77 30.58
N GLY A 840 43.61 38.91 31.29
CA GLY A 840 43.65 40.22 30.63
C GLY A 840 43.69 41.37 31.63
N ARG A 841 44.88 41.71 32.13
CA ARG A 841 45.08 42.99 32.84
C ARG A 841 44.82 44.13 31.83
N PRO A 842 44.08 45.20 32.19
CA PRO A 842 43.93 46.36 31.33
C PRO A 842 45.30 47.03 31.08
N LYS A 843 45.57 47.42 29.83
CA LYS A 843 46.81 48.13 29.45
C LYS A 843 46.99 49.36 30.34
N SER A 844 48.19 49.51 30.87
CA SER A 844 48.55 50.63 31.74
C SER A 844 48.67 51.95 30.95
N GLN A 845 48.64 53.08 31.67
CA GLN A 845 48.71 54.41 31.07
C GLN A 845 49.99 54.66 30.25
N CYS A 846 51.13 54.11 30.66
CA CYS A 846 52.39 54.23 29.90
C CYS A 846 52.35 53.42 28.60
N GLU A 847 51.82 52.19 28.66
CA GLU A 847 51.70 51.32 27.48
C GLU A 847 50.75 51.93 26.44
N GLN A 848 49.62 52.50 26.87
CA GLN A 848 48.72 53.22 25.98
C GLN A 848 49.36 54.48 25.38
N HIS A 849 50.13 55.24 26.16
CA HIS A 849 50.82 56.43 25.67
C HIS A 849 51.90 56.09 24.63
N ARG A 850 52.69 55.03 24.86
CA ARG A 850 53.68 54.53 23.91
C ARG A 850 53.03 54.09 22.59
N ASP A 851 51.97 53.29 22.66
CA ASP A 851 51.31 52.71 21.49
C ASP A 851 50.64 53.81 20.62
N ASN A 852 50.08 54.86 21.25
CA ASN A 852 49.49 56.01 20.55
C ASN A 852 50.53 56.84 19.78
N LEU A 853 51.71 57.05 20.36
CA LEU A 853 52.80 57.79 19.72
C LEU A 853 53.53 56.99 18.63
N GLN A 854 53.50 55.65 18.71
CA GLN A 854 54.04 54.79 17.65
C GLN A 854 53.10 54.66 16.45
N SER A 855 51.79 54.83 16.64
CA SER A 855 50.79 54.69 15.57
C SER A 855 50.53 55.97 14.78
N GLY A 856 50.85 57.15 15.32
CA GLY A 856 50.83 58.44 14.62
C GLY A 856 52.22 58.90 14.25
N GLY A 857 52.64 58.70 12.99
CA GLY A 857 54.00 58.96 12.49
C GLY A 857 54.61 60.28 13.00
N LEU A 858 55.72 60.17 13.73
CA LEU A 858 56.39 61.29 14.37
C LEU A 858 57.15 62.17 13.37
N GLY A 859 56.82 63.47 13.37
CA GLY A 859 57.72 64.53 12.95
C GLY A 859 58.98 64.53 13.81
N VAL A 860 60.13 64.80 13.17
CA VAL A 860 61.47 64.72 13.74
C VAL A 860 61.57 65.47 15.09
N GLY A 861 61.64 64.74 16.21
CA GLY A 861 61.98 65.29 17.53
C GLY A 861 61.07 64.94 18.73
N GLY A 862 60.06 64.07 18.63
CA GLY A 862 59.22 63.69 19.78
C GLY A 862 59.71 62.45 20.56
N HIS A 863 59.55 62.49 21.88
CA HIS A 863 59.96 61.44 22.81
C HIS A 863 58.90 60.33 22.92
N ILE A 864 59.31 59.05 22.80
CA ILE A 864 58.46 57.89 23.09
C ILE A 864 58.76 57.41 24.52
N PRO A 865 57.76 57.34 25.42
CA PRO A 865 57.97 56.99 26.82
C PRO A 865 58.38 55.52 26.98
N GLN A 866 59.33 55.28 27.89
CA GLN A 866 59.82 53.96 28.27
C GLN A 866 59.08 53.44 29.50
N CYS A 867 58.40 52.31 29.34
CA CYS A 867 57.67 51.64 30.43
C CYS A 867 58.51 50.51 31.04
N ASP A 868 58.31 50.22 32.32
CA ASP A 868 58.86 49.03 32.98
C ASP A 868 58.02 47.76 32.71
N SER A 869 58.44 46.63 33.28
CA SER A 869 57.74 45.34 33.12
C SER A 869 56.32 45.33 33.70
N ASP A 870 56.02 46.28 34.59
CA ASP A 870 54.71 46.46 35.19
C ASP A 870 53.89 47.54 34.47
N GLY A 871 54.37 48.09 33.35
CA GLY A 871 53.69 49.10 32.53
C GLY A 871 53.64 50.50 33.16
N ARG A 872 54.44 50.80 34.17
CA ARG A 872 54.58 52.18 34.69
C ARG A 872 55.69 52.91 33.94
N TYR A 873 55.68 54.24 33.98
CA TYR A 873 56.79 55.04 33.45
C TYR A 873 58.05 54.71 34.24
N ARG A 874 59.14 54.40 33.53
CA ARG A 874 60.45 54.31 34.16
C ARG A 874 60.81 55.67 34.74
N SER A 875 61.35 55.69 35.96
CA SER A 875 61.70 56.93 36.66
C SER A 875 62.75 57.78 35.96
N LEU A 876 63.53 57.21 35.03
CA LEU A 876 64.44 57.92 34.15
C LEU A 876 63.99 57.71 32.70
N GLN A 877 63.62 58.80 32.02
CA GLN A 877 63.25 58.82 30.61
C GLN A 877 64.39 59.44 29.80
N CYS A 878 64.70 58.86 28.65
CA CYS A 878 65.78 59.31 27.79
C CYS A 878 65.32 59.45 26.35
N HIS A 879 65.71 60.55 25.70
CA HIS A 879 65.44 60.76 24.29
C HIS A 879 66.43 59.96 23.43
N GLY A 880 65.91 59.01 22.63
CA GLY A 880 66.75 58.07 21.87
C GLY A 880 67.69 58.72 20.85
N SER A 881 67.38 59.91 20.32
CA SER A 881 68.21 60.59 19.31
C SER A 881 69.12 61.71 19.85
N THR A 882 68.84 62.29 21.03
CA THR A 882 69.63 63.40 21.58
C THR A 882 70.43 63.00 22.81
N GLY A 883 70.13 61.86 23.43
CA GLY A 883 70.83 61.36 24.63
C GLY A 883 70.53 62.16 25.91
N TYR A 884 69.65 63.15 25.85
CA TYR A 884 69.18 63.88 27.03
C TYR A 884 68.21 63.02 27.83
N CYS A 885 68.43 62.92 29.15
CA CYS A 885 67.58 62.16 30.07
C CYS A 885 67.08 63.05 31.21
N TRP A 886 65.83 62.84 31.62
CA TRP A 886 65.19 63.49 32.75
C TRP A 886 64.48 62.47 33.62
N CYS A 887 64.29 62.81 34.88
CA CYS A 887 63.54 61.96 35.79
C CYS A 887 62.04 62.24 35.63
N VAL A 888 61.19 61.24 35.82
CA VAL A 888 59.73 61.43 35.84
C VAL A 888 59.10 60.75 37.04
N ASP A 889 57.96 61.26 37.47
CA ASP A 889 57.10 60.61 38.46
C ASP A 889 56.36 59.39 37.90
N SER A 890 55.56 58.72 38.73
CA SER A 890 54.79 57.53 38.35
C SER A 890 53.70 57.79 37.30
N ARG A 891 53.44 59.06 36.94
CA ARG A 891 52.49 59.50 35.91
C ARG A 891 53.19 60.03 34.65
N GLY A 892 54.52 60.04 34.61
CA GLY A 892 55.31 60.43 33.44
C GLY A 892 55.55 61.93 33.32
N GLN A 893 55.44 62.71 34.41
CA GLN A 893 55.77 64.14 34.44
C GLN A 893 57.20 64.37 34.96
N GLU A 894 57.94 65.28 34.32
CA GLU A 894 59.35 65.64 34.63
C GLU A 894 59.54 66.27 36.02
#